data_AF-A0A955LW16-F1
#
_entry.id   AF-A0A955LW16-F1
#
_cell.length_a   1.000
_cell.length_b   1.000
_cell.length_c   1.000
_cell.angle_alpha   90.00
_cell.angle_beta   90.00
_cell.angle_gamma   90.00
#
_symmetry.space_group_name_H-M   'P 1'
#
loop_
_entity.id
_entity.type
_entity.pdbx_description
1 polymer ?
#
loop_
_entity_poly.entity_id
_entity_poly.type
_entity_poly.pdbx_seq_one_letter_code
_entity_poly.pdbx_strand_id
1 'polypeptide(L)'
;MSTEIKRINLGQSSPNSPIELPLLTGMQHESFRYFIDKGIEESVKEILPVKDYNEDSFELTIHDITFDEPELSPDEAMRKGVSYSIAARAKATLKDLEEGFEETQEVFLGDVPYMTDRGTFIINGNERIVVSQLTRSPGAFFEGEFEPRIGKQAYTAAIRPDRGAWIEFEIDRKDVMWVRINRGRKIAVTSFLKAFNIPTKSIIEVFAELDNELGGELAREIYNTTVEEQDPENQTEALLDIYSKMRPGDPRIIENAQEYFNETFTDQKRFSLGEVGRYKMNRRLGLEGVVDPSEVLLQQKDLLAVVRELVRLYITQEPGDDIDHLGNRRIRLVGEVIQQSFRIGLRRLEKLIRERLSTGRVPGKPLSPTTLVNARVIMAAVNEFFGSSQLSQFLQQTNPLAELEHLRTITATGPGGLTRERAGAPVRDVKPSHYGKIDAIMTPEGPNIGLNLHFSMYSRVNEFGFLEAAYRRVEQTDKGSFITDEIVYMDAIDEEKFRIAEATVTTDDKGKIIEERVPVRYNGTFVSINPKMIDFVDAHPSVMVGTSAATVPFLASDVGARALIASNMSKQAVPLVSPTPSRVGTGVEKNIISNSGRSIMAKNKGEVLYADGSKIIVNTGDGVDEYHLTKFMRTNSNTCFNQTVRVKVGDKVKRGDVLVDGPSHVAGEMALGRDLLLAFVPIDGYAYEDSVLLSEEVLKKDLLTSIHIKEYDVQVMDTKLGPEEITRDIPNVSEDVLRNLDDDGLVIMGAEVGPGDILVGKIAPKGVTELTPEERLLRAVFGEKSREVRDTSLRVSHGDSGKVIGIHRLSKDKGDKLGPGVMEVIKVKVAHMSKIGVGDKVAGKHASKGVIARVFPEEDMPYMEDGTPVQMCVNPISILQRMNMGQILEAHLGWAAHHLDKYYAVPAFDKIALDVLQNLLKEAGVDTSGKVTLYDGRTGEPLENAVAVGYAQIMKLHHLVKDKMHARSTGPYSLVTQQPLGGKSQMGGQRLGEMEVWALEAHGAAHMLQEMLTIKSDDVRGRSKAFEAIIKGIPIPEARLPEAFKLLVKELNALGLEVEAIRNRDDGTQEVIDTSQFDEL
;
A
#
# COMPACT_ATOMS: atom_id res chain seq x y z
N MET A 1 -12.96 -36.76 0.69
CA MET A 1 -12.08 -35.90 -0.16
C MET A 1 -12.76 -35.58 -1.50
N SER A 2 -13.35 -34.40 -1.67
CA SER A 2 -13.61 -33.90 -3.03
C SER A 2 -12.25 -33.72 -3.73
N THR A 3 -12.14 -34.26 -4.94
CA THR A 3 -10.91 -34.42 -5.71
C THR A 3 -10.06 -33.14 -5.74
N GLU A 4 -8.82 -33.25 -5.29
CA GLU A 4 -7.81 -32.22 -5.51
C GLU A 4 -7.63 -32.01 -7.01
N ILE A 5 -7.63 -30.75 -7.46
CA ILE A 5 -7.42 -30.42 -8.86
C ILE A 5 -5.99 -30.78 -9.23
N LYS A 6 -5.85 -31.70 -10.19
CA LYS A 6 -4.55 -32.06 -10.75
C LYS A 6 -4.34 -31.29 -12.06
N ARG A 7 -3.55 -30.21 -12.00
CA ARG A 7 -3.17 -29.45 -13.19
C ARG A 7 -2.08 -30.17 -13.97
N ILE A 8 -2.24 -30.22 -15.30
CA ILE A 8 -1.22 -30.66 -16.24
C ILE A 8 -0.39 -29.43 -16.62
N ASN A 9 0.88 -29.41 -16.22
CA ASN A 9 1.79 -28.33 -16.58
C ASN A 9 2.20 -28.47 -18.06
N LEU A 10 1.98 -27.41 -18.84
CA LEU A 10 2.33 -27.33 -20.26
C LEU A 10 3.66 -26.61 -20.53
N GLY A 11 4.26 -26.01 -19.50
CA GLY A 11 5.57 -25.36 -19.58
C GLY A 11 6.73 -26.35 -19.67
N GLN A 12 7.79 -25.97 -20.37
CA GLN A 12 8.95 -26.83 -20.62
C GLN A 12 10.00 -26.74 -19.50
N SER A 13 10.20 -25.55 -18.93
CA SER A 13 11.28 -25.30 -17.96
C SER A 13 10.85 -25.39 -16.50
N SER A 14 9.63 -24.97 -16.18
CA SER A 14 9.14 -24.97 -14.80
C SER A 14 9.13 -26.35 -14.12
N PRO A 15 8.83 -27.48 -14.78
CA PRO A 15 8.90 -28.79 -14.11
C PRO A 15 10.33 -29.21 -13.72
N ASN A 16 11.35 -28.63 -14.35
CA ASN A 16 12.77 -28.91 -14.12
C ASN A 16 13.41 -27.95 -13.10
N SER A 17 12.61 -27.10 -12.47
CA SER A 17 13.06 -26.16 -11.45
C SER A 17 13.04 -26.82 -10.06
N PRO A 18 14.16 -26.85 -9.33
CA PRO A 18 14.22 -27.46 -8.00
C PRO A 18 13.78 -26.50 -6.88
N ILE A 19 13.52 -25.21 -7.19
CA ILE A 19 13.12 -24.23 -6.19
C ILE A 19 11.61 -24.30 -5.92
N GLU A 20 11.25 -24.49 -4.66
CA GLU A 20 9.86 -24.36 -4.21
C GLU A 20 9.53 -22.89 -3.88
N LEU A 21 8.27 -22.50 -4.07
CA LEU A 21 7.84 -21.14 -3.71
C LEU A 21 7.90 -20.97 -2.19
N PRO A 22 8.66 -19.97 -1.67
CA PRO A 22 8.74 -19.72 -0.24
C PRO A 22 7.41 -19.19 0.32
N LEU A 23 7.30 -19.15 1.65
CA LEU A 23 6.21 -18.44 2.31
C LEU A 23 6.32 -16.95 1.96
N LEU A 24 5.40 -16.46 1.15
CA LEU A 24 5.35 -15.12 0.59
C LEU A 24 5.16 -14.03 1.65
N THR A 25 4.61 -14.37 2.82
CA THR A 25 4.53 -13.46 3.98
C THR A 25 5.70 -13.63 4.95
N GLY A 26 6.61 -14.58 4.71
CA GLY A 26 7.68 -14.98 5.62
C GLY A 26 8.57 -13.83 6.07
N MET A 27 8.96 -12.94 5.14
CA MET A 27 9.80 -11.79 5.45
C MET A 27 9.17 -10.82 6.47
N GLN A 28 7.84 -10.65 6.42
CA GLN A 28 7.13 -9.80 7.39
C GLN A 28 7.19 -10.42 8.79
N HIS A 29 6.97 -11.73 8.89
CA HIS A 29 7.04 -12.47 10.15
C HIS A 29 8.45 -12.51 10.73
N GLU A 30 9.46 -12.79 9.91
CA GLU A 30 10.86 -12.83 10.32
C GLU A 30 11.32 -11.46 10.82
N SER A 31 10.99 -10.40 10.09
CA SER A 31 11.34 -9.03 10.49
C SER A 31 10.64 -8.61 11.78
N PHE A 32 9.35 -8.91 11.95
CA PHE A 32 8.64 -8.57 13.18
C PHE A 32 9.11 -9.39 14.38
N ARG A 33 9.41 -10.68 14.17
CA ARG A 33 10.00 -11.54 15.21
C ARG A 33 11.35 -10.99 15.67
N TYR A 34 12.21 -10.57 14.74
CA TYR A 34 13.46 -9.89 15.10
C TYR A 34 13.24 -8.66 15.97
N PHE A 35 12.24 -7.83 15.64
CA PHE A 35 11.91 -6.64 16.43
C PHE A 35 11.53 -6.98 17.87
N ILE A 36 10.69 -8.01 18.08
CA ILE A 36 10.28 -8.46 19.42
C ILE A 36 11.44 -9.11 20.17
N ASP A 37 12.16 -10.03 19.53
CA ASP A 37 13.17 -10.86 20.19
C ASP A 37 14.47 -10.10 20.49
N LYS A 38 14.83 -9.13 19.64
CA LYS A 38 16.11 -8.39 19.74
C LYS A 38 15.97 -6.88 19.58
N GLY A 39 15.18 -6.43 18.61
CA GLY A 39 15.15 -5.01 18.21
C GLY A 39 14.72 -4.04 19.32
N ILE A 40 13.79 -4.45 20.19
CA ILE A 40 13.39 -3.65 21.37
C ILE A 40 14.56 -3.54 22.36
N GLU A 41 15.24 -4.66 22.66
CA GLU A 41 16.38 -4.69 23.58
C GLU A 41 17.55 -3.84 23.06
N GLU A 42 17.88 -3.96 21.76
CA GLU A 42 18.89 -3.12 21.09
C GLU A 42 18.56 -1.63 21.22
N SER A 43 17.29 -1.27 20.98
CA SER A 43 16.84 0.12 21.05
C SER A 43 16.92 0.69 22.46
N VAL A 44 16.69 -0.15 23.48
CA VAL A 44 16.83 0.23 24.89
C VAL A 44 18.31 0.37 25.26
N LYS A 45 19.17 -0.58 24.85
CA LYS A 45 20.63 -0.51 25.08
C LYS A 45 21.26 0.76 24.51
N GLU A 46 20.77 1.28 23.38
CA GLU A 46 21.27 2.52 22.77
C GLU A 46 21.11 3.77 23.65
N ILE A 47 20.08 3.84 24.48
CA ILE A 47 19.81 5.02 25.33
C ILE A 47 20.35 4.87 26.75
N LEU A 48 20.78 3.67 27.13
CA LEU A 48 21.23 3.35 28.48
C LEU A 48 22.77 3.38 28.62
N PRO A 49 23.28 3.55 29.84
CA PRO A 49 22.55 4.02 31.03
C PRO A 49 22.10 5.48 30.87
N VAL A 50 20.98 5.86 31.51
CA VAL A 50 20.58 7.27 31.59
C VAL A 50 21.10 7.85 32.90
N LYS A 51 21.98 8.85 32.78
CA LYS A 51 22.48 9.65 33.91
C LYS A 51 21.83 11.03 33.95
N ASP A 52 21.94 11.69 35.10
CA ASP A 52 21.59 13.11 35.27
C ASP A 52 22.53 14.04 34.47
N TYR A 53 22.23 15.34 34.39
CA TYR A 53 23.01 16.29 33.58
C TYR A 53 24.47 16.47 34.07
N ASN A 54 24.74 16.24 35.36
CA ASN A 54 26.10 16.33 35.92
C ASN A 54 26.82 14.97 35.90
N GLU A 55 26.11 13.90 35.52
CA GLU A 55 26.58 12.51 35.43
C GLU A 55 27.13 11.89 36.74
N ASP A 56 26.85 12.50 37.89
CA ASP A 56 27.46 12.15 39.17
C ASP A 56 26.46 11.73 40.26
N SER A 57 25.17 11.93 40.03
CA SER A 57 24.15 11.80 41.08
C SER A 57 23.36 10.50 40.97
N PHE A 58 22.78 10.23 39.81
CA PHE A 58 21.89 9.09 39.62
C PHE A 58 22.11 8.41 38.28
N GLU A 59 21.95 7.09 38.26
CA GLU A 59 22.02 6.27 37.06
C GLU A 59 20.81 5.33 36.98
N LEU A 60 20.12 5.32 35.85
CA LEU A 60 19.03 4.38 35.57
C LEU A 60 19.43 3.42 34.45
N THR A 61 19.23 2.12 34.70
CA THR A 61 19.34 1.05 33.70
C THR A 61 18.02 0.31 33.55
N ILE A 62 17.74 -0.22 32.35
CA ILE A 62 16.59 -1.08 32.06
C ILE A 62 17.11 -2.37 31.42
N HIS A 63 16.66 -3.53 31.92
CA HIS A 63 17.06 -4.86 31.46
C HIS A 63 15.91 -5.87 31.65
N ASP A 64 16.12 -7.13 31.26
CA ASP A 64 15.13 -8.22 31.36
C ASP A 64 13.75 -7.84 30.79
N ILE A 65 13.70 -7.48 29.50
CA ILE A 65 12.43 -7.14 28.84
C ILE A 65 11.63 -8.43 28.60
N THR A 66 10.40 -8.46 29.06
CA THR A 66 9.47 -9.59 28.89
C THR A 66 8.15 -9.11 28.29
N PHE A 67 7.45 -10.03 27.62
CA PHE A 67 6.16 -9.76 27.01
C PHE A 67 5.09 -10.68 27.59
N ASP A 68 3.95 -10.10 27.95
CA ASP A 68 2.78 -10.85 28.39
C ASP A 68 2.07 -11.49 27.17
N GLU A 69 1.27 -12.54 27.40
CA GLU A 69 0.40 -13.09 26.35
C GLU A 69 -0.71 -12.11 25.96
N PRO A 70 -1.15 -12.08 24.68
CA PRO A 70 -2.24 -11.21 24.26
C PRO A 70 -3.54 -11.51 25.03
N GLU A 71 -4.16 -10.48 25.61
CA GLU A 71 -5.42 -10.62 26.38
C GLU A 71 -6.63 -11.01 25.51
N LEU A 72 -6.59 -10.65 24.23
CA LEU A 72 -7.70 -10.80 23.28
C LEU A 72 -7.20 -11.51 22.03
N SER A 73 -8.05 -12.32 21.41
CA SER A 73 -7.80 -12.78 20.05
C SER A 73 -7.96 -11.64 19.01
N PRO A 74 -7.34 -11.74 17.82
CA PRO A 74 -7.52 -10.74 16.75
C PRO A 74 -8.99 -10.49 16.38
N ASP A 75 -9.81 -11.54 16.36
CA ASP A 75 -11.25 -11.45 16.05
C ASP A 75 -12.02 -10.69 17.14
N GLU A 76 -11.67 -10.90 18.41
CA GLU A 76 -12.27 -10.16 19.53
C GLU A 76 -11.86 -8.69 19.51
N ALA A 77 -10.59 -8.40 19.20
CA ALA A 77 -10.10 -7.03 19.04
C ALA A 77 -10.87 -6.28 17.94
N MET A 78 -11.09 -6.91 16.78
CA MET A 78 -11.92 -6.37 15.69
C MET A 78 -13.37 -6.12 16.13
N ARG A 79 -14.01 -7.09 16.81
CA ARG A 79 -15.39 -6.94 17.28
C ARG A 79 -15.55 -5.83 18.31
N LYS A 80 -14.61 -5.72 19.26
CA LYS A 80 -14.62 -4.72 20.33
C LYS A 80 -14.14 -3.34 19.88
N GLY A 81 -13.55 -3.22 18.69
CA GLY A 81 -13.02 -1.93 18.22
C GLY A 81 -11.71 -1.51 18.89
N VAL A 82 -10.95 -2.46 19.45
CA VAL A 82 -9.69 -2.19 20.17
C VAL A 82 -8.48 -2.69 19.38
N SER A 83 -7.28 -2.30 19.77
CA SER A 83 -6.05 -2.80 19.15
C SER A 83 -5.67 -4.16 19.71
N TYR A 84 -5.10 -5.02 18.86
CA TYR A 84 -4.48 -6.29 19.27
C TYR A 84 -3.02 -6.03 19.64
N SER A 85 -2.69 -6.20 20.91
CA SER A 85 -1.39 -5.82 21.48
C SER A 85 -0.96 -6.77 22.59
N ILE A 86 0.34 -6.75 22.87
CA ILE A 86 0.97 -7.43 24.00
C ILE A 86 1.58 -6.39 24.95
N ALA A 87 1.51 -6.65 26.26
CA ALA A 87 2.11 -5.77 27.26
C ALA A 87 3.62 -6.03 27.36
N ALA A 88 4.44 -4.98 27.24
CA ALA A 88 5.88 -5.05 27.45
C ALA A 88 6.24 -4.59 28.86
N ARG A 89 6.99 -5.43 29.58
CA ARG A 89 7.50 -5.16 30.93
C ARG A 89 9.02 -5.28 30.93
N ALA A 90 9.68 -4.61 31.87
CA ALA A 90 11.11 -4.71 32.06
C ALA A 90 11.48 -4.49 33.53
N LYS A 91 12.70 -4.87 33.93
CA LYS A 91 13.26 -4.45 35.20
C LYS A 91 14.03 -3.16 35.00
N ALA A 92 13.71 -2.14 35.80
CA ALA A 92 14.45 -0.89 35.85
C ALA A 92 15.17 -0.77 37.18
N THR A 93 16.47 -0.45 37.12
CA THR A 93 17.33 -0.33 38.29
C THR A 93 17.87 1.08 38.39
N LEU A 94 17.52 1.74 39.48
CA LEU A 94 17.98 3.08 39.82
C LEU A 94 19.11 2.96 40.84
N LYS A 95 20.25 3.55 40.52
CA LYS A 95 21.42 3.63 41.39
C LYS A 95 21.68 5.07 41.78
N ASP A 96 21.74 5.33 43.07
CA ASP A 96 22.25 6.57 43.64
C ASP A 96 23.77 6.45 43.75
N LEU A 97 24.49 7.30 43.01
CA LEU A 97 25.95 7.26 42.94
C LEU A 97 26.61 7.93 44.16
N GLU A 98 25.87 8.77 44.90
CA GLU A 98 26.37 9.43 46.11
C GLU A 98 26.15 8.56 47.35
N GLU A 99 24.93 8.05 47.54
CA GLU A 99 24.57 7.23 48.71
C GLU A 99 24.88 5.74 48.52
N GLY A 100 25.18 5.31 47.29
CA GLY A 100 25.51 3.92 46.95
C GLY A 100 24.34 2.96 47.05
N PHE A 101 23.11 3.47 47.09
CA PHE A 101 21.87 2.69 47.15
C PHE A 101 21.40 2.30 45.74
N GLU A 102 20.86 1.10 45.60
CA GLU A 102 20.34 0.56 44.34
C GLU A 102 18.95 -0.04 44.56
N GLU A 103 17.99 0.35 43.73
CA GLU A 103 16.62 -0.14 43.76
C GLU A 103 16.20 -0.67 42.38
N THR A 104 15.79 -1.93 42.34
CA THR A 104 15.25 -2.56 41.13
C THR A 104 13.74 -2.76 41.28
N GLN A 105 12.97 -2.32 40.29
CA GLN A 105 11.53 -2.53 40.21
C GLN A 105 11.12 -3.01 38.82
N GLU A 106 10.05 -3.80 38.74
CA GLU A 106 9.40 -4.08 37.46
C GLU A 106 8.63 -2.83 37.00
N VAL A 107 8.84 -2.45 35.74
CA VAL A 107 8.20 -1.30 35.10
C VAL A 107 7.47 -1.74 33.84
N PHE A 108 6.32 -1.12 33.60
CA PHE A 108 5.57 -1.28 32.36
C PHE A 108 6.13 -0.32 31.31
N LEU A 109 6.52 -0.84 30.14
CA LEU A 109 7.04 -0.06 29.02
C LEU A 109 5.95 0.37 28.04
N GLY A 110 4.82 -0.34 28.01
CA GLY A 110 3.67 -0.02 27.16
C GLY A 110 3.10 -1.23 26.45
N ASP A 111 1.92 -1.03 25.84
CA ASP A 111 1.32 -2.02 24.94
C ASP A 111 1.94 -1.89 23.54
N VAL A 112 2.48 -2.98 23.03
CA VAL A 112 3.06 -3.08 21.68
C VAL A 112 2.06 -3.77 20.77
N PRO A 113 1.61 -3.13 19.65
CA PRO A 113 0.77 -3.80 18.67
C PRO A 113 1.42 -5.08 18.16
N TYR A 114 0.69 -6.20 18.22
CA TYR A 114 1.21 -7.52 17.91
C TYR A 114 0.76 -7.97 16.52
N MET A 115 1.65 -8.64 15.80
CA MET A 115 1.36 -9.13 14.44
C MET A 115 0.51 -10.40 14.50
N THR A 116 -0.49 -10.50 13.63
CA THR A 116 -1.29 -11.72 13.45
C THR A 116 -0.52 -12.78 12.65
N ASP A 117 -0.99 -14.03 12.66
CA ASP A 117 -0.43 -15.13 11.86
C ASP A 117 -0.45 -14.88 10.34
N ARG A 118 -1.18 -13.85 9.87
CA ARG A 118 -1.21 -13.45 8.45
C ARG A 118 -0.21 -12.35 8.09
N GLY A 119 0.51 -11.79 9.05
CA GLY A 119 1.42 -10.66 8.83
C GLY A 119 0.74 -9.29 8.91
N THR A 120 -0.43 -9.20 9.54
CA THR A 120 -1.23 -7.96 9.66
C THR A 120 -1.30 -7.47 11.11
N PHE A 121 -1.83 -6.26 11.33
CA PHE A 121 -2.05 -5.67 12.65
C PHE A 121 -3.52 -5.26 12.82
N ILE A 122 -4.08 -5.42 14.01
CA ILE A 122 -5.41 -4.88 14.34
C ILE A 122 -5.23 -3.62 15.17
N ILE A 123 -5.62 -2.47 14.61
CA ILE A 123 -5.51 -1.16 15.25
C ILE A 123 -6.91 -0.54 15.33
N ASN A 124 -7.39 -0.29 16.55
CA ASN A 124 -8.75 0.21 16.81
C ASN A 124 -9.83 -0.60 16.07
N GLY A 125 -9.71 -1.93 16.14
CA GLY A 125 -10.58 -2.90 15.48
C GLY A 125 -10.52 -2.96 13.96
N ASN A 126 -9.59 -2.24 13.32
CA ASN A 126 -9.40 -2.28 11.88
C ASN A 126 -8.11 -3.01 11.52
N GLU A 127 -8.19 -3.88 10.52
CA GLU A 127 -7.03 -4.60 10.03
C GLU A 127 -6.16 -3.72 9.11
N ARG A 128 -4.88 -3.63 9.46
CA ARG A 128 -3.86 -2.82 8.81
C ARG A 128 -2.63 -3.63 8.45
N ILE A 129 -1.82 -3.07 7.56
CA ILE A 129 -0.47 -3.55 7.26
C ILE A 129 0.55 -2.45 7.46
N VAL A 130 1.79 -2.85 7.68
CA VAL A 130 2.94 -1.97 7.58
C VAL A 130 3.68 -2.30 6.29
N VAL A 131 3.68 -1.35 5.36
CA VAL A 131 4.29 -1.49 4.04
C VAL A 131 5.82 -1.36 4.15
N SER A 132 6.56 -2.25 3.49
CA SER A 132 8.02 -2.21 3.43
C SER A 132 8.49 -0.98 2.65
N GLN A 133 9.59 -0.36 3.07
CA GLN A 133 10.05 0.89 2.49
C GLN A 133 11.37 0.71 1.73
N LEU A 134 11.41 1.16 0.47
CA LEU A 134 12.65 1.25 -0.31
C LEU A 134 13.30 2.61 -0.06
N THR A 135 14.49 2.60 0.55
CA THR A 135 15.24 3.81 0.88
C THR A 135 16.64 3.72 0.27
N ARG A 136 17.31 4.87 0.10
CA ARG A 136 18.74 4.85 -0.25
C ARG A 136 19.51 4.25 0.91
N SER A 137 20.41 3.31 0.62
CA SER A 137 21.22 2.69 1.67
C SER A 137 22.21 3.69 2.27
N PRO A 138 22.52 3.63 3.57
CA PRO A 138 23.65 4.38 4.12
C PRO A 138 24.96 4.01 3.41
N GLY A 139 25.90 4.95 3.34
CA GLY A 139 27.21 4.76 2.72
C GLY A 139 27.66 5.96 1.88
N ALA A 140 28.72 5.77 1.11
CA ALA A 140 29.25 6.74 0.16
C ALA A 140 28.65 6.55 -1.24
N PHE A 141 28.36 7.66 -1.92
CA PHE A 141 27.82 7.71 -3.27
C PHE A 141 28.57 8.74 -4.10
N PHE A 142 28.79 8.46 -5.38
CA PHE A 142 29.46 9.36 -6.30
C PHE A 142 28.53 9.68 -7.47
N GLU A 143 27.97 10.88 -7.51
CA GLU A 143 27.02 11.29 -8.54
C GLU A 143 27.75 12.20 -9.55
N GLY A 144 27.64 11.88 -10.85
CA GLY A 144 28.20 12.68 -11.95
C GLY A 144 27.08 13.32 -12.77
N GLU A 145 27.02 14.65 -12.79
CA GLU A 145 26.05 15.40 -13.59
C GLU A 145 26.76 16.19 -14.69
N PHE A 146 26.27 16.09 -15.92
CA PHE A 146 26.83 16.87 -17.02
C PHE A 146 26.54 18.36 -16.82
N GLU A 147 27.60 19.17 -16.74
CA GLU A 147 27.50 20.63 -16.62
C GLU A 147 27.73 21.28 -18.00
N PRO A 148 26.66 21.80 -18.66
CA PRO A 148 26.76 22.30 -20.03
C PRO A 148 27.74 23.46 -20.19
N ARG A 149 27.97 24.25 -19.13
CA ARG A 149 28.86 25.42 -19.19
C ARG A 149 30.34 25.06 -19.20
N ILE A 150 30.72 23.91 -18.66
CA ILE A 150 32.11 23.43 -18.59
C ILE A 150 32.35 22.38 -19.68
N GLY A 151 31.29 21.72 -20.17
CA GLY A 151 31.40 20.66 -21.16
C GLY A 151 31.99 19.37 -20.59
N LYS A 152 31.96 19.20 -19.26
CA LYS A 152 32.43 18.03 -18.51
C LYS A 152 31.40 17.62 -17.46
N GLN A 153 31.53 16.42 -16.91
CA GLN A 153 30.76 16.01 -15.75
C GLN A 153 31.30 16.67 -14.48
N ALA A 154 30.40 17.29 -13.71
CA ALA A 154 30.64 17.73 -12.36
C ALA A 154 30.31 16.57 -11.41
N TYR A 155 31.25 16.24 -10.52
CA TYR A 155 31.08 15.14 -9.59
C TYR A 155 30.83 15.63 -8.18
N THR A 156 29.98 14.91 -7.48
CA THR A 156 29.73 15.08 -6.05
C THR A 156 29.89 13.74 -5.35
N ALA A 157 30.47 13.74 -4.15
CA ALA A 157 30.52 12.57 -3.30
C ALA A 157 29.68 12.81 -2.05
N ALA A 158 28.69 11.97 -1.80
CA ALA A 158 27.80 12.10 -0.65
C ALA A 158 27.99 10.94 0.32
N ILE A 159 28.36 11.23 1.58
CA ILE A 159 28.32 10.27 2.69
C ILE A 159 26.98 10.43 3.41
N ARG A 160 26.18 9.38 3.36
CA ARG A 160 24.87 9.32 4.02
C ARG A 160 24.94 8.34 5.17
N PRO A 161 24.94 8.82 6.43
CA PRO A 161 24.92 7.91 7.57
C PRO A 161 23.53 7.28 7.77
N ASP A 162 23.46 6.20 8.54
CA ASP A 162 22.18 5.68 9.02
C ASP A 162 21.53 6.68 9.99
N ARG A 163 22.35 7.37 10.77
CA ARG A 163 21.97 8.42 11.71
C ARG A 163 23.01 9.52 11.77
N GLY A 164 22.59 10.78 11.75
CA GLY A 164 23.49 11.93 11.92
C GLY A 164 23.50 12.85 10.71
N ALA A 165 24.53 13.70 10.64
CA ALA A 165 24.64 14.73 9.62
C ALA A 165 25.08 14.15 8.26
N TRP A 166 24.48 14.64 7.17
CA TRP A 166 24.91 14.32 5.80
C TRP A 166 26.14 15.14 5.44
N ILE A 167 27.08 14.51 4.72
CA ILE A 167 28.33 15.15 4.28
C ILE A 167 28.39 15.05 2.76
N GLU A 168 28.49 16.18 2.08
CA GLU A 168 28.49 16.25 0.62
C GLU A 168 29.76 16.98 0.16
N PHE A 169 30.64 16.28 -0.55
CA PHE A 169 31.83 16.82 -1.20
C PHE A 169 31.51 17.17 -2.65
N GLU A 170 32.04 18.28 -3.15
CA GLU A 170 31.90 18.70 -4.54
C GLU A 170 33.19 19.37 -5.02
N ILE A 171 33.49 19.22 -6.32
CA ILE A 171 34.51 20.03 -7.00
C ILE A 171 33.76 21.09 -7.80
N ASP A 172 34.06 22.37 -7.55
CA ASP A 172 33.41 23.45 -8.26
C ASP A 172 34.09 23.79 -9.60
N ARG A 173 33.59 24.82 -10.28
CA ARG A 173 34.08 25.22 -11.60
C ARG A 173 35.48 25.85 -11.61
N LYS A 174 36.02 26.20 -10.44
CA LYS A 174 37.37 26.73 -10.27
C LYS A 174 38.35 25.64 -9.82
N ASP A 175 37.94 24.38 -9.95
CA ASP A 175 38.70 23.24 -9.45
C ASP A 175 38.97 23.32 -7.95
N VAL A 176 38.07 23.95 -7.18
CA VAL A 176 38.14 24.02 -5.72
C VAL A 176 37.25 22.95 -5.10
N MET A 177 37.80 22.19 -4.16
CA MET A 177 37.08 21.17 -3.42
C MET A 177 36.36 21.76 -2.20
N TRP A 178 35.05 21.53 -2.15
CA TRP A 178 34.17 21.94 -1.06
C TRP A 178 33.51 20.76 -0.39
N VAL A 179 33.17 20.95 0.88
CA VAL A 179 32.25 20.09 1.63
C VAL A 179 31.09 20.90 2.19
N ARG A 180 29.91 20.28 2.24
CA ARG A 180 28.72 20.79 2.93
C ARG A 180 28.28 19.78 3.97
N ILE A 181 27.87 20.28 5.13
CA ILE A 181 27.26 19.49 6.21
C ILE A 181 25.77 19.83 6.25
N ASN A 182 24.87 18.84 6.13
CA ASN A 182 23.40 19.02 6.11
C ASN A 182 22.91 20.08 5.11
N ARG A 183 23.53 20.18 3.93
CA ARG A 183 23.25 21.21 2.90
C ARG A 183 23.47 22.65 3.40
N GLY A 184 24.37 22.81 4.37
CA GLY A 184 24.80 24.11 4.89
C GLY A 184 25.73 24.88 3.95
N ARG A 185 26.48 25.82 4.52
CA ARG A 185 27.45 26.63 3.77
C ARG A 185 28.62 25.76 3.27
N LYS A 186 29.24 26.18 2.16
CA LYS A 186 30.46 25.54 1.65
C LYS A 186 31.62 25.74 2.62
N ILE A 187 32.36 24.68 2.89
CA ILE A 187 33.58 24.66 3.71
C ILE A 187 34.68 24.05 2.84
N ALA A 188 35.88 24.61 2.83
CA ALA A 188 36.98 23.99 2.09
C ALA A 188 37.24 22.57 2.63
N VAL A 189 37.50 21.60 1.74
CA VAL A 189 37.70 20.21 2.17
C VAL A 189 38.90 20.07 3.10
N THR A 190 39.94 20.87 2.90
CA THR A 190 41.12 21.00 3.78
C THR A 190 40.74 21.30 5.23
N SER A 191 39.84 22.28 5.48
CA SER A 191 39.32 22.57 6.81
C SER A 191 38.62 21.35 7.43
N PHE A 192 37.82 20.63 6.65
CA PHE A 192 37.08 19.48 7.15
C PHE A 192 37.99 18.28 7.47
N LEU A 193 38.96 17.97 6.62
CA LEU A 193 39.92 16.89 6.86
C LEU A 193 40.79 17.19 8.09
N LYS A 194 41.26 18.43 8.24
CA LYS A 194 42.04 18.85 9.42
C LYS A 194 41.23 18.82 10.72
N ALA A 195 39.91 19.08 10.67
CA ALA A 195 39.03 18.93 11.83
C ALA A 195 38.95 17.46 12.34
N PHE A 196 39.06 16.47 11.43
CA PHE A 196 39.21 15.03 11.77
C PHE A 196 40.62 14.62 12.19
N ASN A 197 41.51 15.58 12.43
CA ASN A 197 42.92 15.36 12.80
C ASN A 197 43.71 14.57 11.74
N ILE A 198 43.39 14.76 10.46
CA ILE A 198 44.12 14.15 9.35
C ILE A 198 45.37 15.00 9.05
N PRO A 199 46.59 14.43 9.08
CA PRO A 199 47.81 15.17 8.80
C PRO A 199 47.86 15.68 7.35
N THR A 200 48.31 16.92 7.14
CA THR A 200 48.48 17.51 5.80
C THR A 200 49.32 16.61 4.86
N LYS A 201 50.32 15.93 5.40
CA LYS A 201 51.16 14.99 4.64
C LYS A 201 50.34 13.87 4.00
N SER A 202 49.41 13.26 4.74
CA SER A 202 48.55 12.18 4.24
C SER A 202 47.56 12.69 3.20
N ILE A 203 47.10 13.94 3.32
CA ILE A 203 46.26 14.57 2.30
C ILE A 203 47.05 14.70 1.00
N ILE A 204 48.27 15.26 1.05
CA ILE A 204 49.15 15.44 -0.13
C ILE A 204 49.50 14.10 -0.77
N GLU A 205 49.78 13.06 0.03
CA GLU A 205 50.09 11.71 -0.45
C GLU A 205 48.98 11.16 -1.35
N VAL A 206 47.70 11.35 -1.00
CA VAL A 206 46.55 10.91 -1.83
C VAL A 206 46.55 11.54 -3.23
N PHE A 207 46.74 12.85 -3.33
CA PHE A 207 46.78 13.53 -4.63
C PHE A 207 48.02 13.17 -5.44
N ALA A 208 49.17 12.99 -4.77
CA ALA A 208 50.40 12.56 -5.41
C ALA A 208 50.32 11.12 -5.96
N GLU A 209 49.67 10.21 -5.24
CA GLU A 209 49.43 8.84 -5.71
C GLU A 209 48.50 8.83 -6.94
N LEU A 210 47.42 9.61 -6.93
CA LEU A 210 46.51 9.73 -8.07
C LEU A 210 47.21 10.25 -9.34
N ASP A 211 48.04 11.28 -9.22
CA ASP A 211 48.81 11.81 -10.35
C ASP A 211 49.78 10.77 -10.92
N ASN A 212 50.43 9.99 -10.06
CA ASN A 212 51.31 8.89 -10.46
C ASN A 212 50.56 7.75 -11.16
N GLU A 213 49.35 7.42 -10.69
CA GLU A 213 48.51 6.35 -11.25
C GLU A 213 47.88 6.75 -12.59
N LEU A 214 47.36 7.98 -12.70
CA LEU A 214 46.61 8.45 -13.86
C LEU A 214 47.49 9.13 -14.92
N GLY A 215 48.73 9.50 -14.59
CA GLY A 215 49.68 10.12 -15.50
C GLY A 215 49.37 11.59 -15.80
N GLY A 216 49.39 12.45 -14.77
CA GLY A 216 49.14 13.90 -14.90
C GLY A 216 49.56 14.71 -13.66
N GLU A 217 49.19 16.00 -13.62
CA GLU A 217 49.41 16.90 -12.47
C GLU A 217 48.09 17.51 -11.93
N LEU A 218 46.95 17.15 -12.52
CA LEU A 218 45.65 17.78 -12.24
C LEU A 218 45.17 17.51 -10.82
N ALA A 219 45.50 16.37 -10.20
CA ALA A 219 45.11 16.10 -8.83
C ALA A 219 45.81 17.07 -7.86
N ARG A 220 47.13 17.29 -8.03
CA ARG A 220 47.86 18.30 -7.25
C ARG A 220 47.40 19.72 -7.54
N GLU A 221 47.05 20.06 -8.78
CA GLU A 221 46.48 21.37 -9.10
C GLU A 221 45.19 21.65 -8.30
N ILE A 222 44.24 20.69 -8.27
CA ILE A 222 43.00 20.77 -7.48
C ILE A 222 43.29 20.95 -5.98
N TYR A 223 44.29 20.23 -5.46
CA TYR A 223 44.70 20.40 -4.07
C TYR A 223 45.24 21.81 -3.81
N ASN A 224 46.13 22.31 -4.67
CA ASN A 224 46.75 23.62 -4.53
C ASN A 224 45.72 24.75 -4.61
N THR A 225 44.79 24.71 -5.58
CA THR A 225 43.70 25.70 -5.69
C THR A 225 42.78 25.68 -4.46
N THR A 226 42.54 24.49 -3.88
CA THR A 226 41.75 24.37 -2.65
C THR A 226 42.47 24.98 -1.45
N VAL A 227 43.78 24.77 -1.34
CA VAL A 227 44.63 25.34 -0.28
C VAL A 227 44.71 26.87 -0.41
N GLU A 228 44.84 27.41 -1.62
CA GLU A 228 44.85 28.85 -1.89
C GLU A 228 43.57 29.54 -1.41
N GLU A 229 42.43 28.86 -1.53
CA GLU A 229 41.15 29.43 -1.15
C GLU A 229 40.93 29.41 0.38
N GLN A 230 41.26 28.29 1.04
CA GLN A 230 41.29 28.22 2.50
C GLN A 230 42.07 26.99 3.00
N ASP A 231 43.06 27.20 3.87
CA ASP A 231 43.77 26.09 4.55
C ASP A 231 44.15 26.46 6.00
N PRO A 232 43.40 25.99 7.03
CA PRO A 232 43.69 26.32 8.42
C PRO A 232 45.01 25.66 8.88
N GLU A 233 45.79 26.33 9.73
CA GLU A 233 47.12 25.83 10.12
C GLU A 233 47.04 24.55 10.98
N ASN A 234 45.99 24.43 11.79
CA ASN A 234 45.82 23.36 12.78
C ASN A 234 44.34 22.98 12.98
N GLN A 235 44.11 21.89 13.72
CA GLN A 235 42.76 21.38 14.00
C GLN A 235 41.87 22.41 14.71
N THR A 236 42.44 23.22 15.62
CA THR A 236 41.71 24.24 16.39
C THR A 236 41.09 25.28 15.48
N GLU A 237 41.85 25.81 14.53
CA GLU A 237 41.37 26.79 13.55
C GLU A 237 40.32 26.18 12.61
N ALA A 238 40.54 24.93 12.18
CA ALA A 238 39.57 24.18 11.38
C ALA A 238 38.22 24.00 12.09
N LEU A 239 38.23 23.64 13.39
CA LEU A 239 37.02 23.50 14.20
C LEU A 239 36.27 24.84 14.33
N LEU A 240 36.98 25.93 14.58
CA LEU A 240 36.39 27.28 14.68
C LEU A 240 35.81 27.76 13.35
N ASP A 241 36.43 27.41 12.22
CA ASP A 241 35.92 27.72 10.88
C ASP A 241 34.59 26.99 10.63
N ILE A 242 34.56 25.66 10.84
CA ILE A 242 33.35 24.85 10.70
C ILE A 242 32.24 25.38 11.62
N TYR A 243 32.54 25.61 12.90
CA TYR A 243 31.58 26.10 13.88
C TYR A 243 30.96 27.44 13.45
N SER A 244 31.78 28.39 13.00
CA SER A 244 31.29 29.71 12.57
C SER A 244 30.36 29.65 11.35
N LYS A 245 30.55 28.67 10.46
CA LYS A 245 29.71 28.45 9.27
C LYS A 245 28.43 27.70 9.62
N MET A 246 28.47 26.79 10.59
CA MET A 246 27.33 25.98 11.02
C MET A 246 26.41 26.72 12.01
N ARG A 247 26.97 27.56 12.89
CA ARG A 247 26.22 28.37 13.86
C ARG A 247 26.55 29.86 13.70
N PRO A 248 26.04 30.51 12.63
CA PRO A 248 26.30 31.91 12.39
C PRO A 248 25.66 32.77 13.49
N GLY A 249 26.49 33.51 14.23
CA GLY A 249 26.05 34.39 15.32
C GLY A 249 26.46 33.92 16.72
N ASP A 250 26.85 32.65 16.87
CA ASP A 250 27.38 32.14 18.14
C ASP A 250 28.82 32.63 18.36
N PRO A 251 29.25 32.86 19.63
CA PRO A 251 30.63 33.19 19.96
C PRO A 251 31.61 32.11 19.48
N ARG A 252 32.74 32.52 18.89
CA ARG A 252 33.81 31.62 18.42
C ARG A 252 34.70 31.16 19.58
N ILE A 253 34.17 30.25 20.40
CA ILE A 253 34.87 29.63 21.53
C ILE A 253 35.30 28.22 21.12
N ILE A 254 36.55 27.86 21.39
CA ILE A 254 37.11 26.56 20.98
C ILE A 254 36.41 25.38 21.65
N GLU A 255 36.11 25.49 22.95
CA GLU A 255 35.42 24.46 23.72
C GLU A 255 34.07 24.13 23.08
N ASN A 256 33.27 25.15 22.77
CA ASN A 256 31.98 24.99 22.10
C ASN A 256 32.13 24.38 20.70
N ALA A 257 33.14 24.79 19.94
CA ALA A 257 33.40 24.27 18.60
C ALA A 257 33.79 22.79 18.62
N GLN A 258 34.63 22.39 19.57
CA GLN A 258 35.08 21.02 19.76
C GLN A 258 33.96 20.13 20.29
N GLU A 259 33.18 20.60 21.26
CA GLU A 259 31.99 19.91 21.76
C GLU A 259 30.98 19.70 20.63
N TYR A 260 30.64 20.75 19.88
CA TYR A 260 29.72 20.65 18.74
C TYR A 260 30.20 19.64 17.68
N PHE A 261 31.49 19.68 17.33
CA PHE A 261 32.04 18.76 16.35
C PHE A 261 32.00 17.31 16.84
N ASN A 262 32.37 17.09 18.11
CA ASN A 262 32.34 15.76 18.72
C ASN A 262 30.91 15.21 18.76
N GLU A 263 29.95 16.01 19.24
CA GLU A 263 28.54 15.64 19.24
C GLU A 263 27.99 15.37 17.82
N THR A 264 28.56 15.99 16.78
CA THR A 264 28.04 15.86 15.42
C THR A 264 28.61 14.65 14.67
N PHE A 265 29.87 14.28 14.91
CA PHE A 265 30.58 13.27 14.10
C PHE A 265 31.26 12.14 14.88
N THR A 266 31.58 12.34 16.17
CA THR A 266 32.33 11.34 16.96
C THR A 266 31.48 10.69 18.07
N ASP A 267 30.36 11.31 18.45
CA ASP A 267 29.37 10.71 19.35
C ASP A 267 28.51 9.67 18.61
N GLN A 268 28.70 8.40 18.92
CA GLN A 268 27.96 7.27 18.36
C GLN A 268 26.45 7.35 18.59
N LYS A 269 25.98 8.04 19.65
CA LYS A 269 24.53 8.24 19.91
C LYS A 269 23.89 9.17 18.87
N ARG A 270 24.67 10.10 18.31
CA ARG A 270 24.22 11.13 17.36
C ARG A 270 24.60 10.84 15.92
N PHE A 271 25.77 10.25 15.69
CA PHE A 271 26.27 9.88 14.37
C PHE A 271 26.61 8.39 14.29
N SER A 272 26.14 7.70 13.26
CA SER A 272 26.51 6.33 12.96
C SER A 272 26.24 5.99 11.49
N LEU A 273 27.21 5.38 10.83
CA LEU A 273 27.03 4.76 9.52
C LEU A 273 26.15 3.51 9.61
N GLY A 274 26.07 2.89 10.79
CA GLY A 274 25.50 1.57 10.99
C GLY A 274 26.30 0.48 10.28
N GLU A 275 25.96 -0.78 10.57
CA GLU A 275 26.63 -1.94 9.95
C GLU A 275 26.46 -1.92 8.42
N VAL A 276 25.26 -1.59 7.93
CA VAL A 276 24.96 -1.49 6.50
C VAL A 276 25.81 -0.41 5.81
N GLY A 277 25.90 0.78 6.42
CA GLY A 277 26.68 1.87 5.83
C GLY A 277 28.16 1.59 5.82
N ARG A 278 28.68 0.96 6.89
CA ARG A 278 30.06 0.51 6.96
C ARG A 278 30.36 -0.56 5.91
N TYR A 279 29.54 -1.61 5.83
CA TYR A 279 29.65 -2.69 4.84
C TYR A 279 29.68 -2.13 3.41
N LYS A 280 28.70 -1.28 3.07
CA LYS A 280 28.59 -0.69 1.73
C LYS A 280 29.78 0.21 1.39
N MET A 281 30.18 1.07 2.33
CA MET A 281 31.28 2.00 2.11
C MET A 281 32.61 1.25 1.92
N ASN A 282 32.85 0.20 2.71
CA ASN A 282 34.03 -0.64 2.56
C ASN A 282 34.08 -1.31 1.18
N ARG A 283 32.96 -1.89 0.73
CA ARG A 283 32.86 -2.55 -0.58
C ARG A 283 33.01 -1.57 -1.75
N ARG A 284 32.42 -0.37 -1.66
CA ARG A 284 32.49 0.66 -2.72
C ARG A 284 33.87 1.31 -2.84
N LEU A 285 34.60 1.45 -1.74
CA LEU A 285 35.92 2.11 -1.70
C LEU A 285 37.09 1.12 -1.67
N GLY A 286 36.84 -0.19 -1.70
CA GLY A 286 37.89 -1.21 -1.62
C GLY A 286 38.59 -1.28 -0.24
N LEU A 287 37.88 -0.94 0.84
CA LEU A 287 38.39 -0.97 2.22
C LEU A 287 38.04 -2.28 2.96
N GLU A 288 37.60 -3.32 2.24
CA GLU A 288 37.34 -4.64 2.80
C GLU A 288 38.62 -5.23 3.42
N GLY A 289 38.54 -5.67 4.68
CA GLY A 289 39.70 -6.13 5.45
C GLY A 289 40.64 -5.01 5.94
N VAL A 290 40.38 -3.74 5.58
CA VAL A 290 41.17 -2.57 6.01
C VAL A 290 40.52 -1.83 7.18
N VAL A 291 39.19 -1.71 7.16
CA VAL A 291 38.38 -1.13 8.24
C VAL A 291 37.41 -2.19 8.75
N ASP A 292 37.40 -2.39 10.07
CA ASP A 292 36.54 -3.40 10.70
C ASP A 292 35.06 -3.08 10.49
N PRO A 293 34.21 -4.05 10.09
CA PRO A 293 32.76 -3.88 10.03
C PRO A 293 32.10 -3.35 11.31
N SER A 294 32.70 -3.55 12.49
CA SER A 294 32.16 -3.02 13.77
C SER A 294 32.38 -1.52 13.96
N GLU A 295 33.26 -0.89 13.18
CA GLU A 295 33.61 0.53 13.30
C GLU A 295 32.54 1.42 12.63
N VAL A 296 31.44 1.69 13.33
CA VAL A 296 30.28 2.41 12.76
C VAL A 296 30.44 3.94 12.68
N LEU A 297 31.53 4.51 13.21
CA LEU A 297 31.87 5.93 13.08
C LEU A 297 32.78 6.19 11.87
N LEU A 298 32.84 7.44 11.39
CA LEU A 298 33.76 7.82 10.31
C LEU A 298 35.22 7.77 10.77
N GLN A 299 36.04 7.05 10.00
CA GLN A 299 37.48 6.94 10.21
C GLN A 299 38.22 7.87 9.25
N GLN A 300 39.44 8.26 9.61
CA GLN A 300 40.29 9.10 8.77
C GLN A 300 40.53 8.49 7.37
N LYS A 301 40.70 7.16 7.31
CA LYS A 301 40.88 6.41 6.06
C LYS A 301 39.67 6.51 5.14
N ASP A 302 38.46 6.57 5.70
CA ASP A 302 37.22 6.69 4.93
C ASP A 302 37.19 8.00 4.16
N LEU A 303 37.49 9.10 4.86
CA LEU A 303 37.46 10.46 4.29
C LEU A 303 38.52 10.62 3.19
N LEU A 304 39.73 10.09 3.41
CA LEU A 304 40.79 10.08 2.41
C LEU A 304 40.38 9.27 1.17
N ALA A 305 39.77 8.08 1.36
CA ALA A 305 39.31 7.26 0.25
C ALA A 305 38.16 7.90 -0.55
N VAL A 306 37.21 8.58 0.12
CA VAL A 306 36.14 9.33 -0.55
C VAL A 306 36.69 10.48 -1.37
N VAL A 307 37.63 11.26 -0.82
CA VAL A 307 38.29 12.34 -1.54
C VAL A 307 39.08 11.81 -2.74
N ARG A 308 39.85 10.73 -2.53
CA ARG A 308 40.60 10.06 -3.60
C ARG A 308 39.69 9.65 -4.77
N GLU A 309 38.56 9.02 -4.46
CA GLU A 309 37.61 8.54 -5.46
C GLU A 309 36.92 9.68 -6.21
N LEU A 310 36.50 10.74 -5.51
CA LEU A 310 35.90 11.91 -6.12
C LEU A 310 36.85 12.56 -7.14
N VAL A 311 38.12 12.72 -6.78
CA VAL A 311 39.14 13.30 -7.66
C VAL A 311 39.43 12.37 -8.84
N ARG A 312 39.53 11.04 -8.61
CA ARG A 312 39.70 10.06 -9.69
C ARG A 312 38.59 10.17 -10.73
N LEU A 313 37.32 10.21 -10.31
CA LEU A 313 36.18 10.33 -11.21
C LEU A 313 36.18 11.68 -11.95
N TYR A 314 36.53 12.76 -11.26
CA TYR A 314 36.67 14.08 -11.89
C TYR A 314 37.76 14.11 -12.97
N ILE A 315 38.87 13.39 -12.81
CA ILE A 315 39.94 13.32 -13.81
C ILE A 315 39.57 12.38 -14.96
N THR A 316 39.09 11.17 -14.64
CA THR A 316 38.81 10.10 -15.62
C THR A 316 37.52 10.30 -16.42
N GLN A 317 36.57 11.06 -15.88
CA GLN A 317 35.24 11.29 -16.45
C GLN A 317 34.41 10.00 -16.66
N GLU A 318 34.69 8.95 -15.87
CA GLU A 318 33.90 7.72 -15.83
C GLU A 318 32.49 7.95 -15.24
N PRO A 319 31.46 7.17 -15.66
CA PRO A 319 30.13 7.30 -15.10
C PRO A 319 30.10 7.19 -13.58
N GLY A 320 29.35 8.08 -12.91
CA GLY A 320 29.05 7.96 -11.48
C GLY A 320 28.11 6.81 -11.15
N ASP A 321 27.85 6.62 -9.86
CA ASP A 321 26.96 5.60 -9.33
C ASP A 321 25.49 5.85 -9.75
N ASP A 322 24.77 4.81 -10.18
CA ASP A 322 23.31 4.87 -10.31
C ASP A 322 22.65 4.72 -8.93
N ILE A 323 22.15 5.83 -8.39
CA ILE A 323 21.42 5.91 -7.12
C ILE A 323 20.13 5.07 -7.08
N ASP A 324 19.62 4.67 -8.25
CA ASP A 324 18.41 3.87 -8.39
C ASP A 324 18.72 2.37 -8.51
N HIS A 325 19.99 1.99 -8.66
CA HIS A 325 20.44 0.59 -8.62
C HIS A 325 20.09 -0.06 -7.27
N LEU A 326 19.64 -1.32 -7.26
CA LEU A 326 19.27 -2.00 -6.01
C LEU A 326 20.45 -2.33 -5.09
N GLY A 327 21.69 -2.24 -5.55
CA GLY A 327 22.86 -2.21 -4.66
C GLY A 327 22.98 -0.91 -3.84
N ASN A 328 22.32 0.15 -4.31
CA ASN A 328 22.32 1.48 -3.71
C ASN A 328 21.02 1.81 -2.95
N ARG A 329 20.07 0.87 -2.96
CA ARG A 329 18.79 0.98 -2.28
C ARG A 329 18.54 -0.26 -1.43
N ARG A 330 18.00 -0.05 -0.24
CA ARG A 330 17.67 -1.13 0.69
C ARG A 330 16.21 -1.09 1.10
N ILE A 331 15.70 -2.26 1.46
CA ILE A 331 14.38 -2.47 2.01
C ILE A 331 14.46 -2.37 3.52
N ARG A 332 13.67 -1.46 4.10
CA ARG A 332 13.33 -1.48 5.51
C ARG A 332 12.04 -2.27 5.68
N LEU A 333 12.14 -3.43 6.29
CA LEU A 333 10.99 -4.28 6.60
C LEU A 333 10.26 -3.78 7.85
N VAL A 334 9.09 -4.35 8.12
CA VAL A 334 8.16 -3.94 9.20
C VAL A 334 8.82 -3.80 10.57
N GLY A 335 9.68 -4.74 10.96
CA GLY A 335 10.34 -4.72 12.27
C GLY A 335 11.23 -3.51 12.43
N GLU A 336 12.04 -3.18 11.41
CA GLU A 336 12.93 -2.03 11.43
C GLU A 336 12.15 -0.70 11.44
N VAL A 337 11.07 -0.62 10.66
CA VAL A 337 10.20 0.57 10.60
C VAL A 337 9.53 0.84 11.96
N ILE A 338 9.03 -0.21 12.61
CA ILE A 338 8.44 -0.10 13.96
C ILE A 338 9.52 0.22 14.98
N GLN A 339 10.69 -0.43 14.91
CA GLN A 339 11.84 -0.17 15.78
C GLN A 339 12.26 1.30 15.71
N GLN A 340 12.27 1.92 14.54
CA GLN A 340 12.57 3.34 14.39
C GLN A 340 11.56 4.23 15.15
N SER A 341 10.27 3.89 15.08
CA SER A 341 9.22 4.62 15.81
C SER A 341 9.33 4.41 17.32
N PHE A 342 9.67 3.19 17.75
CA PHE A 342 9.95 2.86 19.14
C PHE A 342 11.17 3.62 19.68
N ARG A 343 12.27 3.68 18.92
CA ARG A 343 13.48 4.47 19.23
C ARG A 343 13.17 5.96 19.44
N ILE A 344 12.28 6.55 18.63
CA ILE A 344 11.84 7.95 18.83
C ILE A 344 11.14 8.12 20.18
N GLY A 345 10.27 7.18 20.55
CA GLY A 345 9.62 7.14 21.87
C GLY A 345 10.64 7.01 23.01
N LEU A 346 11.61 6.11 22.87
CA LEU A 346 12.70 5.91 23.84
C LEU A 346 13.57 7.15 24.02
N ARG A 347 13.92 7.88 22.96
CA ARG A 347 14.67 9.15 23.06
C ARG A 347 13.91 10.23 23.82
N ARG A 348 12.59 10.31 23.61
CA ARG A 348 11.73 11.22 24.39
C ARG A 348 11.69 10.80 25.87
N LEU A 349 11.67 9.50 26.13
CA LEU A 349 11.72 8.93 27.47
C LEU A 349 13.09 9.21 28.15
N GLU A 350 14.21 9.00 27.46
CA GLU A 350 15.56 9.30 27.94
C GLU A 350 15.67 10.75 28.42
N LYS A 351 15.20 11.69 27.60
CA LYS A 351 15.20 13.13 27.95
C LYS A 351 14.37 13.40 29.21
N LEU A 352 13.18 12.80 29.31
CA LEU A 352 12.30 12.94 30.48
C LEU A 352 12.93 12.36 31.74
N ILE A 353 13.59 11.19 31.64
CA ILE A 353 14.29 10.55 32.76
C ILE A 353 15.45 11.45 33.20
N ARG A 354 16.31 11.91 32.28
CA ARG A 354 17.45 12.78 32.60
C ARG A 354 17.02 14.08 33.31
N GLU A 355 15.95 14.71 32.85
CA GLU A 355 15.38 15.91 33.47
C GLU A 355 14.87 15.63 34.90
N ARG A 356 14.20 14.50 35.11
CA ARG A 356 13.69 14.08 36.43
C ARG A 356 14.80 13.68 37.39
N LEU A 357 15.84 12.98 36.93
CA LEU A 357 17.01 12.66 37.74
C LEU A 357 17.70 13.95 38.24
N SER A 358 17.83 14.95 37.37
CA SER A 358 18.47 16.22 37.69
C SER A 358 17.65 17.12 38.62
N THR A 359 16.31 16.97 38.61
CA THR A 359 15.39 17.72 39.49
C THR A 359 14.97 16.96 40.74
N GLY A 360 15.36 15.68 40.85
CA GLY A 360 14.79 14.72 41.79
C GLY A 360 15.22 14.85 43.25
N ARG A 361 16.16 15.74 43.60
CA ARG A 361 16.53 16.03 44.99
C ARG A 361 15.54 16.99 45.67
N VAL A 362 14.25 16.66 45.63
CA VAL A 362 13.22 17.40 46.41
C VAL A 362 13.05 16.70 47.76
N PRO A 363 13.27 17.39 48.90
CA PRO A 363 13.07 16.80 50.23
C PRO A 363 11.65 16.22 50.37
N GLY A 364 11.54 14.93 50.68
CA GLY A 364 10.27 14.24 50.95
C GLY A 364 9.63 13.47 49.78
N LYS A 365 10.27 13.39 48.61
CA LYS A 365 9.83 12.50 47.50
C LYS A 365 11.01 11.66 46.97
N PRO A 366 11.19 10.41 47.44
CA PRO A 366 12.23 9.54 46.89
C PRO A 366 11.95 9.24 45.40
N LEU A 367 12.99 9.33 44.57
CA LEU A 367 12.94 8.84 43.20
C LEU A 367 12.79 7.32 43.22
N SER A 368 11.97 6.79 42.33
CA SER A 368 11.84 5.34 42.13
C SER A 368 11.77 5.01 40.63
N PRO A 369 12.20 3.82 40.20
CA PRO A 369 12.16 3.43 38.79
C PRO A 369 10.76 3.56 38.16
N THR A 370 9.71 3.18 38.88
CA THR A 370 8.30 3.29 38.42
C THR A 370 7.85 4.74 38.20
N THR A 371 8.36 5.69 38.98
CA THR A 371 8.05 7.13 38.76
C THR A 371 8.82 7.73 37.59
N LEU A 372 10.00 7.18 37.25
CA LEU A 372 10.86 7.67 36.17
C LEU A 372 10.40 7.16 34.80
N VAL A 373 10.04 5.89 34.69
CA VAL A 373 9.67 5.24 33.43
C VAL A 373 8.20 5.51 33.10
N ASN A 374 7.94 6.33 32.07
CA ASN A 374 6.59 6.66 31.61
C ASN A 374 6.25 6.02 30.26
N ALA A 375 5.54 4.89 30.29
CA ALA A 375 5.08 4.16 29.11
C ALA A 375 4.30 5.00 28.09
N ARG A 376 3.58 6.05 28.54
CA ARG A 376 2.75 6.88 27.63
C ARG A 376 3.58 7.56 26.55
N VAL A 377 4.84 7.88 26.83
CA VAL A 377 5.75 8.55 25.88
C VAL A 377 6.09 7.61 24.71
N ILE A 378 6.35 6.34 25.02
CA ILE A 378 6.64 5.30 24.03
C ILE A 378 5.37 4.99 23.23
N MET A 379 4.26 4.71 23.92
CA MET A 379 2.98 4.37 23.29
C MET A 379 2.46 5.48 22.38
N ALA A 380 2.67 6.75 22.74
CA ALA A 380 2.27 7.86 21.87
C ALA A 380 2.99 7.83 20.51
N ALA A 381 4.30 7.55 20.48
CA ALA A 381 5.06 7.46 19.24
C ALA A 381 4.64 6.24 18.39
N VAL A 382 4.41 5.10 19.03
CA VAL A 382 3.95 3.87 18.33
C VAL A 382 2.52 4.05 17.78
N ASN A 383 1.61 4.62 18.57
CA ASN A 383 0.24 4.89 18.14
C ASN A 383 0.18 5.95 17.03
N GLU A 384 1.03 6.99 17.08
CA GLU A 384 1.17 7.99 16.02
C GLU A 384 1.60 7.32 14.70
N PHE A 385 2.57 6.39 14.76
CA PHE A 385 2.99 5.61 13.60
C PHE A 385 1.82 4.77 13.03
N PHE A 386 1.19 3.93 13.85
CA PHE A 386 0.11 3.08 13.35
C PHE A 386 -1.14 3.85 12.92
N GLY A 387 -1.42 5.01 13.52
CA GLY A 387 -2.59 5.82 13.22
C GLY A 387 -2.43 6.67 11.97
N SER A 388 -1.28 7.32 11.80
CA SER A 388 -1.11 8.43 10.85
C SER A 388 0.04 8.26 9.83
N SER A 389 0.89 7.24 9.98
CA SER A 389 1.98 7.01 9.03
C SER A 389 1.47 6.59 7.65
N GLN A 390 2.14 7.05 6.60
CA GLN A 390 1.90 6.58 5.22
C GLN A 390 2.25 5.09 5.03
N LEU A 391 3.10 4.54 5.91
CA LEU A 391 3.51 3.13 5.88
C LEU A 391 2.48 2.23 6.57
N SER A 392 1.67 2.75 7.50
CA SER A 392 0.58 2.01 8.15
C SER A 392 -0.72 2.21 7.38
N GLN A 393 -1.08 1.24 6.55
CA GLN A 393 -2.21 1.33 5.62
C GLN A 393 -3.33 0.38 6.02
N PHE A 394 -4.58 0.75 5.75
CA PHE A 394 -5.69 -0.20 5.80
C PHE A 394 -5.43 -1.34 4.82
N LEU A 395 -5.60 -2.58 5.26
CA LEU A 395 -5.40 -3.72 4.39
C LEU A 395 -6.39 -3.66 3.22
N GLN A 396 -5.92 -3.89 1.99
CA GLN A 396 -6.75 -4.01 0.80
C GLN A 396 -7.41 -5.38 0.77
N GLN A 397 -8.69 -5.44 1.17
CA GLN A 397 -9.41 -6.70 1.40
C GLN A 397 -10.54 -6.92 0.38
N THR A 398 -10.29 -6.66 -0.90
CA THR A 398 -11.27 -6.99 -1.94
C THR A 398 -11.40 -8.51 -2.05
N ASN A 399 -10.26 -9.21 -2.18
CA ASN A 399 -10.11 -10.66 -2.24
C ASN A 399 -8.75 -11.08 -1.64
N PRO A 400 -8.48 -12.38 -1.38
CA PRO A 400 -7.22 -12.82 -0.77
C PRO A 400 -5.94 -12.50 -1.58
N LEU A 401 -6.03 -12.47 -2.92
CA LEU A 401 -4.89 -12.07 -3.76
C LEU A 401 -4.52 -10.60 -3.52
N ALA A 402 -5.52 -9.72 -3.35
CA ALA A 402 -5.29 -8.33 -3.02
C ALA A 402 -4.60 -8.16 -1.66
N GLU A 403 -4.99 -8.95 -0.65
CA GLU A 403 -4.35 -8.94 0.67
C GLU A 403 -2.89 -9.34 0.58
N LEU A 404 -2.62 -10.46 -0.08
CA LEU A 404 -1.28 -11.01 -0.24
C LEU A 404 -0.36 -10.08 -1.02
N GLU A 405 -0.86 -9.49 -2.12
CA GLU A 405 -0.10 -8.49 -2.87
C GLU A 405 0.21 -7.26 -2.02
N HIS A 406 -0.74 -6.81 -1.19
CA HIS A 406 -0.57 -5.63 -0.36
C HIS A 406 0.51 -5.85 0.70
N LEU A 407 0.55 -7.03 1.33
CA LEU A 407 1.59 -7.45 2.27
C LEU A 407 2.99 -7.51 1.64
N ARG A 408 3.06 -7.63 0.31
CA ARG A 408 4.29 -7.64 -0.49
C ARG A 408 4.57 -6.31 -1.21
N THR A 409 3.89 -5.24 -0.80
CA THR A 409 4.16 -3.90 -1.35
C THR A 409 5.46 -3.34 -0.80
N ILE A 410 6.22 -2.73 -1.69
CA ILE A 410 7.39 -1.92 -1.41
C ILE A 410 7.06 -0.48 -1.81
N THR A 411 7.25 0.50 -0.93
CA THR A 411 7.07 1.92 -1.29
C THR A 411 8.37 2.70 -1.18
N ALA A 412 8.67 3.52 -2.19
CA ALA A 412 9.76 4.49 -2.14
C ALA A 412 9.37 5.79 -1.40
N THR A 413 8.11 5.90 -0.96
CA THR A 413 7.57 7.09 -0.29
C THR A 413 7.55 6.93 1.24
N GLY A 414 7.10 7.96 1.96
CA GLY A 414 7.04 7.97 3.42
C GLY A 414 8.26 8.61 4.09
N PRO A 415 8.33 8.59 5.43
CA PRO A 415 9.40 9.23 6.19
C PRO A 415 10.78 8.72 5.78
N GLY A 416 11.72 9.61 5.46
CA GLY A 416 13.07 9.25 4.98
C GLY A 416 13.14 8.79 3.51
N GLY A 417 12.00 8.63 2.84
CA GLY A 417 11.89 8.32 1.42
C GLY A 417 11.67 9.57 0.55
N LEU A 418 11.14 9.33 -0.66
CA LEU A 418 10.81 10.38 -1.63
C LEU A 418 9.39 10.89 -1.43
N THR A 419 9.16 12.17 -1.74
CA THR A 419 7.79 12.67 -1.93
C THR A 419 7.38 12.50 -3.39
N ARG A 420 6.08 12.32 -3.64
CA ARG A 420 5.55 12.08 -5.00
C ARG A 420 5.91 13.20 -5.98
N GLU A 421 5.92 14.44 -5.49
CA GLU A 421 6.23 15.65 -6.26
C GLU A 421 7.71 15.79 -6.60
N ARG A 422 8.61 15.26 -5.77
CA ARG A 422 10.06 15.30 -5.99
C ARG A 422 10.60 14.10 -6.76
N ALA A 423 9.80 13.04 -6.89
CA ALA A 423 10.18 11.84 -7.60
C ALA A 423 10.01 12.03 -9.12
N GLY A 424 11.12 12.30 -9.81
CA GLY A 424 11.19 12.41 -11.27
C GLY A 424 10.98 11.08 -12.00
N ALA A 425 11.10 11.11 -13.33
CA ALA A 425 10.94 9.92 -14.17
C ALA A 425 11.99 8.81 -13.93
N PRO A 426 13.31 9.09 -13.75
CA PRO A 426 14.32 8.03 -13.64
C PRO A 426 14.11 7.07 -12.47
N VAL A 427 13.63 7.57 -11.34
CA VAL A 427 13.34 6.75 -10.15
C VAL A 427 12.08 5.89 -10.30
N ARG A 428 11.19 6.25 -11.22
CA ARG A 428 9.94 5.51 -11.49
C ARG A 428 10.13 4.43 -12.55
N ASP A 429 11.25 4.45 -13.26
CA ASP A 429 11.53 3.54 -14.35
C ASP A 429 12.01 2.16 -13.84
N VAL A 430 11.87 1.14 -14.68
CA VAL A 430 12.34 -0.21 -14.39
C VAL A 430 13.84 -0.28 -14.66
N LYS A 431 14.63 -0.64 -13.64
CA LYS A 431 16.09 -0.79 -13.77
C LYS A 431 16.48 -2.26 -14.00
N PRO A 432 17.59 -2.55 -14.71
CA PRO A 432 18.06 -3.92 -14.89
C PRO A 432 18.24 -4.70 -13.59
N SER A 433 18.69 -4.02 -12.53
CA SER A 433 18.86 -4.62 -11.19
C SER A 433 17.58 -5.10 -10.53
N HIS A 434 16.40 -4.65 -10.99
CA HIS A 434 15.10 -5.11 -10.50
C HIS A 434 14.84 -6.58 -10.83
N TYR A 435 15.50 -7.13 -11.85
CA TYR A 435 15.25 -8.49 -12.33
C TYR A 435 15.36 -9.52 -11.21
N GLY A 436 14.30 -10.31 -11.04
CA GLY A 436 14.20 -11.36 -10.02
C GLY A 436 14.01 -10.86 -8.58
N LYS A 437 14.01 -9.54 -8.36
CA LYS A 437 13.96 -8.90 -7.03
C LYS A 437 12.65 -8.14 -6.83
N ILE A 438 12.35 -7.25 -7.77
CA ILE A 438 11.13 -6.45 -7.84
C ILE A 438 10.33 -6.86 -9.08
N ASP A 439 9.02 -6.98 -8.94
CA ASP A 439 8.11 -7.26 -10.06
C ASP A 439 8.26 -6.18 -11.14
N ALA A 440 8.61 -6.60 -12.36
CA ALA A 440 8.77 -5.73 -13.51
C ALA A 440 7.44 -5.27 -14.14
N ILE A 441 6.32 -5.91 -13.80
CA ILE A 441 5.00 -5.66 -14.37
C ILE A 441 4.11 -4.89 -13.40
N MET A 442 4.10 -5.30 -12.13
CA MET A 442 3.09 -4.83 -11.19
C MET A 442 3.48 -3.50 -10.53
N THR A 443 2.75 -2.44 -10.89
CA THR A 443 2.74 -1.13 -10.22
C THR A 443 1.37 -0.47 -10.42
N PRO A 444 0.92 0.45 -9.55
CA PRO A 444 -0.28 1.23 -9.82
C PRO A 444 -0.15 2.09 -11.09
N GLU A 445 -1.24 2.26 -11.84
CA GLU A 445 -1.32 3.12 -13.04
C GLU A 445 -1.39 4.62 -12.72
N GLY A 446 -1.68 4.96 -11.46
CA GLY A 446 -1.89 6.34 -11.02
C GLY A 446 -0.59 7.11 -10.72
N PRO A 447 -0.68 8.22 -9.96
CA PRO A 447 0.48 9.05 -9.59
C PRO A 447 1.61 8.33 -8.83
N ASN A 448 1.36 7.11 -8.36
CA ASN A 448 2.31 6.26 -7.65
C ASN A 448 3.03 5.25 -8.55
N ILE A 449 2.88 5.35 -9.88
CA ILE A 449 3.60 4.50 -10.83
C ILE A 449 5.12 4.54 -10.56
N GLY A 450 5.74 3.37 -10.41
CA GLY A 450 7.16 3.22 -10.11
C GLY A 450 7.57 3.59 -8.67
N LEU A 451 6.65 4.09 -7.84
CA LEU A 451 6.89 4.41 -6.43
C LEU A 451 6.34 3.36 -5.48
N ASN A 452 5.26 2.69 -5.88
CA ASN A 452 4.74 1.52 -5.21
C ASN A 452 5.03 0.31 -6.09
N LEU A 453 5.97 -0.50 -5.63
CA LEU A 453 6.51 -1.67 -6.28
C LEU A 453 6.11 -2.91 -5.49
N HIS A 454 6.40 -4.10 -6.01
CA HIS A 454 6.06 -5.36 -5.36
C HIS A 454 7.25 -6.34 -5.42
N PHE A 455 7.40 -7.19 -4.40
CA PHE A 455 8.45 -8.22 -4.41
C PHE A 455 8.17 -9.27 -5.50
N SER A 456 9.19 -9.63 -6.27
CA SER A 456 9.15 -10.81 -7.14
C SER A 456 8.90 -12.10 -6.34
N MET A 457 8.35 -13.14 -6.96
CA MET A 457 7.89 -14.36 -6.27
C MET A 457 8.97 -15.07 -5.43
N TYR A 458 10.21 -15.11 -5.93
CA TYR A 458 11.32 -15.84 -5.31
C TYR A 458 12.39 -14.92 -4.72
N SER A 459 12.12 -13.62 -4.62
CA SER A 459 13.09 -12.70 -4.02
C SER A 459 13.21 -12.92 -2.52
N ARG A 460 14.35 -12.55 -1.95
CA ARG A 460 14.59 -12.48 -0.51
C ARG A 460 15.26 -11.17 -0.12
N VAL A 461 15.16 -10.83 1.17
CA VAL A 461 15.88 -9.69 1.76
C VAL A 461 16.95 -10.26 2.68
N ASN A 462 18.21 -9.89 2.47
CA ASN A 462 19.30 -10.33 3.33
C ASN A 462 19.38 -9.52 4.63
N GLU A 463 20.30 -9.88 5.52
CA GLU A 463 20.47 -9.24 6.84
C GLU A 463 20.76 -7.73 6.77
N PHE A 464 21.32 -7.24 5.66
CA PHE A 464 21.61 -5.81 5.45
C PHE A 464 20.45 -5.05 4.79
N GLY A 465 19.36 -5.73 4.44
CA GLY A 465 18.20 -5.14 3.78
C GLY A 465 18.33 -5.05 2.26
N PHE A 466 19.31 -5.69 1.62
CA PHE A 466 19.40 -5.74 0.16
C PHE A 466 18.55 -6.89 -0.40
N LEU A 467 18.00 -6.66 -1.60
CA LEU A 467 17.21 -7.66 -2.30
C LEU A 467 18.12 -8.65 -3.03
N GLU A 468 17.75 -9.92 -2.97
CA GLU A 468 18.46 -11.01 -3.63
C GLU A 468 17.50 -11.84 -4.47
N ALA A 469 18.00 -12.34 -5.60
CA ALA A 469 17.28 -13.21 -6.53
C ALA A 469 17.90 -14.61 -6.55
N ALA A 470 17.10 -15.62 -6.88
CA ALA A 470 17.52 -17.02 -6.92
C ALA A 470 18.00 -17.45 -8.31
N TYR A 471 19.15 -18.13 -8.35
CA TYR A 471 19.78 -18.66 -9.56
C TYR A 471 20.26 -20.10 -9.36
N ARG A 472 20.47 -20.83 -10.45
CA ARG A 472 21.04 -22.18 -10.51
C ARG A 472 22.46 -22.12 -11.04
N ARG A 473 23.39 -22.81 -10.38
CA ARG A 473 24.78 -22.88 -10.85
C ARG A 473 24.89 -23.69 -12.15
N VAL A 474 25.74 -23.24 -13.08
CA VAL A 474 26.13 -24.02 -14.26
C VAL A 474 27.51 -24.62 -14.05
N GLU A 475 27.59 -25.95 -14.14
CA GLU A 475 28.86 -26.68 -14.12
C GLU A 475 29.42 -26.84 -15.54
N GLN A 476 30.68 -26.44 -15.71
CA GLN A 476 31.41 -26.56 -16.95
C GLN A 476 32.24 -27.84 -16.95
N THR A 477 32.00 -28.73 -17.91
CA THR A 477 32.75 -30.00 -18.05
C THR A 477 33.24 -30.20 -19.48
N ASP A 478 34.15 -31.17 -19.68
CA ASP A 478 34.60 -31.57 -21.02
C ASP A 478 33.45 -32.01 -21.95
N LYS A 479 32.33 -32.46 -21.37
CA LYS A 479 31.16 -32.97 -22.10
C LYS A 479 30.13 -31.87 -22.44
N GLY A 480 30.29 -30.67 -21.90
CA GLY A 480 29.36 -29.54 -22.08
C GLY A 480 29.08 -28.77 -20.78
N SER A 481 28.18 -27.80 -20.87
CA SER A 481 27.68 -26.99 -19.75
C SER A 481 26.38 -27.59 -19.21
N PHE A 482 26.33 -27.86 -17.91
CA PHE A 482 25.21 -28.52 -17.25
C PHE A 482 24.59 -27.62 -16.19
N ILE A 483 23.26 -27.47 -16.21
CA ILE A 483 22.53 -26.75 -15.17
C ILE A 483 22.39 -27.68 -13.96
N THR A 484 22.83 -27.24 -12.79
CA THR A 484 22.74 -27.99 -11.53
C THR A 484 21.49 -27.62 -10.74
N ASP A 485 21.19 -28.38 -9.69
CA ASP A 485 20.11 -28.08 -8.74
C ASP A 485 20.56 -27.21 -7.56
N GLU A 486 21.82 -26.77 -7.53
CA GLU A 486 22.32 -25.86 -6.49
C GLU A 486 21.72 -24.46 -6.70
N ILE A 487 20.89 -24.03 -5.75
CA ILE A 487 20.31 -22.69 -5.72
C ILE A 487 21.26 -21.73 -4.99
N VAL A 488 21.64 -20.65 -5.68
CA VAL A 488 22.46 -19.56 -5.15
C VAL A 488 21.65 -18.27 -5.24
N TYR A 489 21.60 -17.54 -4.14
CA TYR A 489 20.98 -16.23 -4.09
C TYR A 489 22.04 -15.14 -4.17
N MET A 490 21.79 -14.11 -4.98
CA MET A 490 22.74 -13.03 -5.20
C MET A 490 22.05 -11.67 -5.10
N ASP A 491 22.73 -10.72 -4.44
CA ASP A 491 22.35 -9.31 -4.44
C ASP A 491 22.61 -8.67 -5.82
N ALA A 492 22.15 -7.44 -6.01
CA ALA A 492 22.28 -6.77 -7.30
C ALA A 492 23.74 -6.47 -7.70
N ILE A 493 24.66 -6.33 -6.74
CA ILE A 493 26.08 -6.03 -7.01
C ILE A 493 26.82 -7.32 -7.37
N ASP A 494 26.52 -8.43 -6.71
CA ASP A 494 27.10 -9.74 -7.00
C ASP A 494 26.59 -10.30 -8.33
N GLU A 495 25.32 -10.09 -8.67
CA GLU A 495 24.73 -10.50 -9.95
C GLU A 495 25.51 -9.96 -11.16
N GLU A 496 25.96 -8.70 -11.11
CA GLU A 496 26.64 -8.04 -12.23
C GLU A 496 28.00 -8.68 -12.58
N LYS A 497 28.61 -9.43 -11.65
CA LYS A 497 29.89 -10.12 -11.83
C LYS A 497 29.77 -11.39 -12.67
N PHE A 498 28.55 -11.91 -12.87
CA PHE A 498 28.31 -13.21 -13.48
C PHE A 498 27.48 -13.12 -14.76
N ARG A 499 27.68 -14.09 -15.66
CA ARG A 499 26.92 -14.23 -16.91
C ARG A 499 25.75 -15.18 -16.68
N ILE A 500 24.54 -14.63 -16.69
CA ILE A 500 23.33 -15.34 -16.26
C ILE A 500 22.37 -15.54 -17.44
N ALA A 501 22.04 -16.80 -17.73
CA ALA A 501 21.06 -17.15 -18.77
C ALA A 501 19.63 -17.22 -18.20
N GLU A 502 18.64 -17.11 -19.10
CA GLU A 502 17.23 -17.27 -18.76
C GLU A 502 16.86 -18.72 -18.44
N ALA A 503 15.90 -18.94 -17.54
CA ALA A 503 15.37 -20.26 -17.19
C ALA A 503 14.82 -21.06 -18.39
N THR A 504 14.45 -20.39 -19.50
CA THR A 504 13.88 -21.02 -20.69
C THR A 504 14.92 -21.50 -21.71
N VAL A 505 16.20 -21.53 -21.33
CA VAL A 505 17.26 -22.12 -22.16
C VAL A 505 16.99 -23.60 -22.43
N THR A 506 17.17 -24.02 -23.68
CA THR A 506 16.87 -25.40 -24.09
C THR A 506 17.94 -26.35 -23.56
N THR A 507 17.50 -27.45 -22.94
CA THR A 507 18.38 -28.48 -22.37
C THR A 507 17.97 -29.89 -22.79
N ASP A 508 18.89 -30.85 -22.68
CA ASP A 508 18.56 -32.28 -22.75
C ASP A 508 18.06 -32.81 -21.38
N ASP A 509 17.64 -34.08 -21.33
CA ASP A 509 17.12 -34.74 -20.11
C ASP A 509 18.12 -34.77 -18.94
N LYS A 510 19.39 -34.44 -19.17
CA LYS A 510 20.45 -34.38 -18.15
C LYS A 510 20.83 -32.95 -17.78
N GLY A 511 20.08 -31.96 -18.26
CA GLY A 511 20.33 -30.53 -17.99
C GLY A 511 21.48 -29.94 -18.80
N LYS A 512 21.96 -30.62 -19.86
CA LYS A 512 22.99 -30.06 -20.74
C LYS A 512 22.39 -29.02 -21.67
N ILE A 513 23.00 -27.85 -21.74
CA ILE A 513 22.60 -26.79 -22.66
C ILE A 513 22.92 -27.22 -24.10
N ILE A 514 21.91 -27.22 -24.97
CA ILE A 514 22.03 -27.70 -26.37
C ILE A 514 22.24 -26.58 -27.39
N GLU A 515 21.90 -25.34 -27.04
CA GLU A 515 22.02 -24.18 -27.91
C GLU A 515 23.50 -23.78 -28.14
N GLU A 516 23.89 -23.44 -29.36
CA GLU A 516 25.27 -23.02 -29.65
C GLU A 516 25.58 -21.61 -29.12
N ARG A 517 24.55 -20.76 -29.05
CA ARG A 517 24.62 -19.38 -28.56
C ARG A 517 23.40 -19.09 -27.70
N VAL A 518 23.65 -18.65 -26.48
CA VAL A 518 22.61 -18.37 -25.48
C VAL A 518 22.63 -16.89 -25.12
N PRO A 519 21.48 -16.20 -25.10
CA PRO A 519 21.39 -14.85 -24.56
C PRO A 519 21.60 -14.88 -23.04
N VAL A 520 22.48 -14.03 -22.55
CA VAL A 520 22.74 -13.87 -21.12
C VAL A 520 22.72 -12.41 -20.73
N ARG A 521 22.43 -12.19 -19.44
CA ARG A 521 22.59 -10.92 -18.75
C ARG A 521 24.00 -10.86 -18.17
N TYR A 522 24.70 -9.76 -18.43
CA TYR A 522 26.03 -9.49 -17.87
C TYR A 522 26.22 -7.98 -17.71
N ASN A 523 26.60 -7.54 -16.51
CA ASN A 523 26.83 -6.13 -16.17
C ASN A 523 25.70 -5.20 -16.65
N GLY A 524 24.45 -5.54 -16.33
CA GLY A 524 23.26 -4.77 -16.71
C GLY A 524 22.87 -4.80 -18.20
N THR A 525 23.58 -5.54 -19.04
CA THR A 525 23.34 -5.61 -20.50
C THR A 525 23.04 -7.04 -20.97
N PHE A 526 22.47 -7.17 -22.17
CA PHE A 526 22.23 -8.46 -22.82
C PHE A 526 23.28 -8.75 -23.88
N VAL A 527 23.92 -9.91 -23.78
CA VAL A 527 24.91 -10.38 -24.75
C VAL A 527 24.63 -11.84 -25.11
N SER A 528 24.90 -12.23 -26.36
CA SER A 528 24.80 -13.62 -26.78
C SER A 528 26.18 -14.27 -26.67
N ILE A 529 26.29 -15.36 -25.92
CA ILE A 529 27.58 -16.02 -25.63
C ILE A 529 27.54 -17.52 -25.88
N ASN A 530 28.72 -18.15 -25.87
CA ASN A 530 28.85 -19.60 -25.87
C ASN A 530 28.45 -20.17 -24.49
N PRO A 531 27.73 -21.31 -24.41
CA PRO A 531 27.36 -21.96 -23.15
C PRO A 531 28.51 -22.19 -22.16
N LYS A 532 29.73 -22.38 -22.66
CA LYS A 532 30.93 -22.59 -21.83
C LYS A 532 31.31 -21.41 -20.93
N MET A 533 30.76 -20.23 -21.21
CA MET A 533 31.00 -19.01 -20.44
C MET A 533 29.83 -18.66 -19.50
N ILE A 534 28.76 -19.46 -19.47
CA ILE A 534 27.62 -19.22 -18.60
C ILE A 534 27.99 -19.65 -17.17
N ASP A 535 27.73 -18.77 -16.21
CA ASP A 535 28.00 -19.04 -14.81
C ASP A 535 26.73 -19.54 -14.08
N PHE A 536 25.58 -18.94 -14.40
CA PHE A 536 24.29 -19.25 -13.77
C PHE A 536 23.11 -19.22 -14.75
N VAL A 537 21.99 -19.81 -14.34
CA VAL A 537 20.69 -19.70 -15.00
C VAL A 537 19.65 -19.26 -13.97
N ASP A 538 18.63 -18.50 -14.37
CA ASP A 538 17.51 -18.16 -13.48
C ASP A 538 16.88 -19.42 -12.86
N ALA A 539 16.49 -19.36 -11.57
CA ALA A 539 15.99 -20.54 -10.87
C ALA A 539 14.63 -21.03 -11.39
N HIS A 540 13.76 -20.12 -11.86
CA HIS A 540 12.42 -20.43 -12.34
C HIS A 540 11.97 -19.39 -13.40
N PRO A 541 11.17 -19.75 -14.44
CA PRO A 541 10.72 -18.80 -15.47
C PRO A 541 9.98 -17.57 -14.93
N SER A 542 9.18 -17.77 -13.87
CA SER A 542 8.42 -16.70 -13.22
C SER A 542 9.23 -15.86 -12.21
N VAL A 543 10.57 -15.93 -12.20
CA VAL A 543 11.40 -15.20 -11.22
C VAL A 543 11.21 -13.69 -11.29
N MET A 544 10.90 -13.13 -12.46
CA MET A 544 10.82 -11.68 -12.65
C MET A 544 9.46 -11.03 -12.31
N VAL A 545 8.45 -11.85 -12.03
CA VAL A 545 7.09 -11.36 -11.71
C VAL A 545 6.75 -11.56 -10.24
N GLY A 546 5.80 -10.76 -9.75
CA GLY A 546 5.20 -10.85 -8.43
C GLY A 546 3.95 -11.70 -8.43
N THR A 547 3.19 -11.63 -7.34
CA THR A 547 2.11 -12.60 -7.05
C THR A 547 0.94 -12.48 -8.02
N SER A 548 0.42 -11.28 -8.24
CA SER A 548 -0.70 -11.05 -9.16
C SER A 548 -0.35 -11.33 -10.62
N ALA A 549 0.80 -10.84 -11.11
CA ALA A 549 1.25 -11.10 -12.47
C ALA A 549 1.48 -12.60 -12.75
N ALA A 550 2.00 -13.34 -11.77
CA ALA A 550 2.20 -14.79 -11.89
C ALA A 550 0.90 -15.61 -12.02
N THR A 551 -0.29 -15.02 -11.82
CA THR A 551 -1.59 -15.70 -11.99
C THR A 551 -2.18 -15.56 -13.39
N VAL A 552 -1.53 -14.79 -14.27
CA VAL A 552 -1.97 -14.58 -15.65
C VAL A 552 -1.35 -15.66 -16.54
N PRO A 553 -2.13 -16.61 -17.09
CA PRO A 553 -1.62 -17.57 -18.07
C PRO A 553 -1.19 -16.83 -19.34
N PHE A 554 -0.29 -17.40 -20.14
CA PHE A 554 0.19 -16.79 -21.40
C PHE A 554 0.69 -15.33 -21.26
N LEU A 555 1.18 -14.92 -20.09
CA LEU A 555 1.61 -13.54 -19.81
C LEU A 555 2.62 -13.01 -20.85
N ALA A 556 3.52 -13.86 -21.34
CA ALA A 556 4.51 -13.51 -22.36
C ALA A 556 3.90 -13.12 -23.72
N SER A 557 2.62 -13.41 -23.95
CA SER A 557 1.86 -13.05 -25.17
C SER A 557 1.11 -11.71 -25.05
N ASP A 558 1.21 -11.05 -23.90
CA ASP A 558 0.60 -9.73 -23.66
C ASP A 558 1.68 -8.64 -23.63
N VAL A 559 1.36 -7.46 -24.17
CA VAL A 559 2.22 -6.29 -24.00
C VAL A 559 2.27 -5.87 -22.52
N GLY A 560 3.44 -5.42 -22.05
CA GLY A 560 3.68 -5.12 -20.62
C GLY A 560 2.65 -4.19 -19.97
N ALA A 561 2.16 -3.18 -20.69
CA ALA A 561 1.11 -2.28 -20.18
C ALA A 561 -0.23 -3.01 -19.92
N ARG A 562 -0.57 -4.03 -20.72
CA ARG A 562 -1.78 -4.84 -20.52
C ARG A 562 -1.58 -5.87 -19.41
N ALA A 563 -0.41 -6.48 -19.33
CA ALA A 563 -0.03 -7.32 -18.20
C ALA A 563 -0.14 -6.59 -16.85
N LEU A 564 0.27 -5.31 -16.79
CA LEU A 564 0.13 -4.45 -15.62
C LEU A 564 -1.35 -4.22 -15.25
N ILE A 565 -2.18 -3.87 -16.23
CA ILE A 565 -3.61 -3.64 -16.02
C ILE A 565 -4.31 -4.92 -15.56
N ALA A 566 -3.96 -6.06 -16.15
CA ALA A 566 -4.48 -7.39 -15.79
C ALA A 566 -4.18 -7.74 -14.33
N SER A 567 -2.93 -7.54 -13.93
CA SER A 567 -2.45 -7.79 -12.56
C SER A 567 -3.19 -6.89 -11.55
N ASN A 568 -3.37 -5.61 -11.89
CA ASN A 568 -4.15 -4.67 -11.06
C ASN A 568 -5.64 -5.05 -10.95
N MET A 569 -6.28 -5.51 -12.03
CA MET A 569 -7.70 -5.87 -12.04
C MET A 569 -7.99 -7.17 -11.30
N SER A 570 -7.06 -8.12 -11.29
CA SER A 570 -7.20 -9.37 -10.54
C SER A 570 -7.39 -9.12 -9.02
N LYS A 571 -6.75 -8.07 -8.49
CA LYS A 571 -6.94 -7.60 -7.10
C LYS A 571 -8.29 -6.91 -6.86
N GLN A 572 -8.97 -6.49 -7.91
CA GLN A 572 -10.28 -5.82 -7.85
C GLN A 572 -11.44 -6.82 -7.98
N ALA A 573 -11.16 -8.10 -8.25
CA ALA A 573 -12.20 -9.11 -8.39
C ALA A 573 -12.96 -9.30 -7.07
N VAL A 574 -14.29 -9.24 -7.10
CA VAL A 574 -15.11 -9.46 -5.91
C VAL A 574 -15.34 -10.96 -5.67
N PRO A 575 -15.32 -11.44 -4.42
CA PRO A 575 -15.69 -12.81 -4.10
C PRO A 575 -17.12 -13.12 -4.55
N LEU A 576 -17.27 -14.14 -5.38
CA LEU A 576 -18.56 -14.60 -5.89
C LEU A 576 -19.22 -15.57 -4.90
N VAL A 577 -20.53 -15.73 -5.03
CA VAL A 577 -21.30 -16.77 -4.30
C VAL A 577 -20.97 -18.16 -4.82
N SER A 578 -20.71 -18.30 -6.13
CA SER A 578 -20.41 -19.58 -6.79
C SER A 578 -19.21 -19.47 -7.76
N PRO A 579 -17.99 -19.19 -7.27
CA PRO A 579 -16.79 -19.14 -8.10
C PRO A 579 -16.42 -20.53 -8.65
N THR A 580 -15.59 -20.58 -9.70
CA THR A 580 -14.91 -21.82 -10.15
C THR A 580 -13.41 -21.62 -10.29
N PRO A 581 -12.61 -22.65 -9.98
CA PRO A 581 -11.22 -22.70 -10.40
C PRO A 581 -11.13 -22.58 -11.92
N SER A 582 -10.17 -21.80 -12.40
CA SER A 582 -10.00 -21.63 -13.84
C SER A 582 -9.43 -22.90 -14.47
N ARG A 583 -10.02 -23.37 -15.57
CA ARG A 583 -9.46 -24.50 -16.34
C ARG A 583 -8.07 -24.19 -16.91
N VAL A 584 -7.77 -22.92 -17.17
CA VAL A 584 -6.46 -22.44 -17.60
C VAL A 584 -5.86 -21.54 -16.52
N GLY A 585 -4.95 -22.11 -15.74
CA GLY A 585 -4.24 -21.41 -14.67
C GLY A 585 -2.74 -21.35 -14.91
N THR A 586 -1.98 -20.97 -13.90
CA THR A 586 -0.51 -20.94 -13.96
C THR A 586 0.14 -21.97 -13.03
N GLY A 587 -0.63 -22.58 -12.13
CA GLY A 587 -0.15 -23.49 -11.09
C GLY A 587 0.09 -22.80 -9.74
N VAL A 588 0.23 -21.47 -9.74
CA VAL A 588 0.45 -20.66 -8.52
C VAL A 588 -0.83 -20.54 -7.68
N GLU A 589 -2.01 -20.84 -8.23
CA GLU A 589 -3.30 -20.73 -7.55
C GLU A 589 -3.38 -21.56 -6.26
N LYS A 590 -2.74 -22.73 -6.23
CA LYS A 590 -2.63 -23.57 -5.03
C LYS A 590 -1.73 -22.94 -3.98
N ASN A 591 -0.61 -22.34 -4.40
CA ASN A 591 0.33 -21.67 -3.49
C ASN A 591 -0.30 -20.41 -2.86
N ILE A 592 -1.17 -19.69 -3.57
CA ILE A 592 -1.84 -18.50 -3.00
C ILE A 592 -2.68 -18.88 -1.78
N ILE A 593 -3.31 -20.06 -1.78
CA ILE A 593 -4.08 -20.53 -0.63
C ILE A 593 -3.22 -20.70 0.61
N SER A 594 -2.08 -21.39 0.47
CA SER A 594 -1.19 -21.62 1.61
C SER A 594 -0.59 -20.32 2.14
N ASN A 595 -0.44 -19.30 1.28
CA ASN A 595 0.15 -18.01 1.61
C ASN A 595 -0.84 -16.96 2.12
N SER A 596 -2.13 -17.05 1.75
CA SER A 596 -3.14 -16.05 2.12
C SER A 596 -3.60 -16.14 3.58
N GLY A 597 -3.48 -17.31 4.21
CA GLY A 597 -4.01 -17.57 5.56
C GLY A 597 -5.54 -17.44 5.68
N ARG A 598 -6.28 -17.50 4.55
CA ARG A 598 -7.76 -17.39 4.52
C ARG A 598 -8.47 -18.74 4.36
N SER A 599 -7.76 -19.78 3.94
CA SER A 599 -8.22 -21.17 4.05
C SER A 599 -7.69 -21.81 5.34
N ILE A 600 -8.41 -22.79 5.88
CA ILE A 600 -7.96 -23.54 7.05
C ILE A 600 -7.34 -24.84 6.58
N MET A 601 -6.09 -25.06 6.97
CA MET A 601 -5.32 -26.28 6.69
C MET A 601 -5.19 -27.13 7.95
N ALA A 602 -5.11 -28.45 7.77
CA ALA A 602 -4.90 -29.38 8.87
C ALA A 602 -3.52 -29.19 9.49
N LYS A 603 -3.46 -28.95 10.81
CA LYS A 603 -2.21 -28.83 11.58
C LYS A 603 -1.51 -30.19 11.70
N ASN A 604 -2.29 -31.24 11.91
CA ASN A 604 -1.79 -32.60 12.12
C ASN A 604 -2.51 -33.61 11.21
N LYS A 605 -1.89 -34.78 11.05
CA LYS A 605 -2.59 -35.93 10.42
C LYS A 605 -3.69 -36.43 11.36
N GLY A 606 -4.80 -36.88 10.81
CA GLY A 606 -5.91 -37.36 11.63
C GLY A 606 -7.13 -37.77 10.82
N GLU A 607 -8.24 -38.02 11.53
CA GLU A 607 -9.54 -38.35 10.96
C GLU A 607 -10.59 -37.31 11.42
N VAL A 608 -11.39 -36.82 10.48
CA VAL A 608 -12.43 -35.81 10.76
C VAL A 608 -13.57 -36.47 11.55
N LEU A 609 -13.75 -36.06 12.81
CA LEU A 609 -14.84 -36.52 13.66
C LEU A 609 -16.13 -35.70 13.45
N TYR A 610 -15.97 -34.40 13.19
CA TYR A 610 -17.09 -33.47 13.05
C TYR A 610 -16.75 -32.40 12.02
N ALA A 611 -17.74 -32.02 11.21
CA ALA A 611 -17.61 -30.93 10.25
C ALA A 611 -18.98 -30.30 9.98
N ASP A 612 -19.12 -29.00 10.26
CA ASP A 612 -20.29 -28.20 9.90
C ASP A 612 -19.89 -26.78 9.43
N GLY A 613 -20.85 -25.94 9.09
CA GLY A 613 -20.58 -24.58 8.62
C GLY A 613 -19.90 -23.63 9.64
N SER A 614 -19.64 -24.07 10.87
CA SER A 614 -19.08 -23.26 11.96
C SER A 614 -17.75 -23.80 12.48
N LYS A 615 -17.56 -25.13 12.50
CA LYS A 615 -16.34 -25.76 13.01
C LYS A 615 -16.04 -27.13 12.43
N ILE A 616 -14.77 -27.52 12.53
CA ILE A 616 -14.27 -28.86 12.20
C ILE A 616 -13.48 -29.40 13.39
N ILE A 617 -13.63 -30.69 13.66
CA ILE A 617 -12.92 -31.41 14.72
C ILE A 617 -12.19 -32.60 14.10
N VAL A 618 -10.87 -32.65 14.26
CA VAL A 618 -10.00 -33.72 13.74
C VAL A 618 -9.38 -34.49 14.89
N ASN A 619 -9.57 -35.81 14.91
CA ASN A 619 -8.88 -36.71 15.84
C ASN A 619 -7.48 -37.03 15.32
N THR A 620 -6.46 -36.66 16.07
CA THR A 620 -5.06 -36.90 15.68
C THR A 620 -4.52 -38.22 16.21
N GLY A 621 -5.27 -38.92 17.06
CA GLY A 621 -4.85 -40.11 17.81
C GLY A 621 -4.32 -39.77 19.20
N ASP A 622 -3.55 -38.69 19.32
CA ASP A 622 -2.99 -38.18 20.59
C ASP A 622 -3.84 -37.07 21.24
N GLY A 623 -4.90 -36.64 20.54
CA GLY A 623 -5.80 -35.58 20.97
C GLY A 623 -6.75 -35.17 19.85
N VAL A 624 -7.25 -33.94 19.95
CA VAL A 624 -8.23 -33.37 19.02
C VAL A 624 -7.81 -31.97 18.63
N ASP A 625 -7.78 -31.70 17.33
CA ASP A 625 -7.64 -30.36 16.79
C ASP A 625 -9.03 -29.79 16.46
N GLU A 626 -9.38 -28.65 17.05
CA GLU A 626 -10.61 -27.89 16.74
C GLU A 626 -10.30 -26.67 15.88
N TYR A 627 -11.09 -26.47 14.83
CA TYR A 627 -10.95 -25.39 13.86
C TYR A 627 -12.26 -24.62 13.76
N HIS A 628 -12.24 -23.31 13.95
CA HIS A 628 -13.41 -22.45 13.83
C HIS A 628 -13.42 -21.68 12.51
N LEU A 629 -14.59 -21.62 11.87
CA LEU A 629 -14.75 -21.01 10.57
C LEU A 629 -15.24 -19.56 10.68
N THR A 630 -14.77 -18.73 9.75
CA THR A 630 -15.25 -17.37 9.53
C THR A 630 -16.44 -17.36 8.57
N LYS A 631 -17.58 -16.83 9.02
CA LYS A 631 -18.82 -16.76 8.24
C LYS A 631 -19.29 -15.33 8.08
N PHE A 632 -19.57 -14.93 6.84
CA PHE A 632 -20.09 -13.61 6.47
C PHE A 632 -19.35 -12.44 7.15
N MET A 633 -18.01 -12.48 7.13
CA MET A 633 -17.17 -11.41 7.64
C MET A 633 -17.18 -10.24 6.66
N ARG A 634 -17.46 -9.05 7.18
CA ARG A 634 -17.26 -7.78 6.45
C ARG A 634 -15.77 -7.51 6.33
N THR A 635 -15.32 -7.11 5.14
CA THR A 635 -13.96 -6.64 4.89
C THR A 635 -13.86 -5.11 4.91
N ASN A 636 -12.64 -4.57 4.95
CA ASN A 636 -12.39 -3.12 4.78
C ASN A 636 -12.99 -2.55 3.49
N SER A 637 -13.15 -3.37 2.44
CA SER A 637 -13.73 -2.99 1.15
C SER A 637 -15.25 -3.22 1.08
N ASN A 638 -15.90 -3.58 2.18
CA ASN A 638 -17.32 -3.96 2.26
C ASN A 638 -17.70 -5.19 1.39
N THR A 639 -16.71 -6.00 0.97
CA THR A 639 -16.96 -7.32 0.39
C THR A 639 -17.24 -8.34 1.50
N CYS A 640 -17.65 -9.54 1.12
CA CYS A 640 -17.96 -10.63 2.06
C CYS A 640 -16.87 -11.71 2.01
N PHE A 641 -16.22 -11.94 3.15
CA PHE A 641 -15.35 -13.09 3.34
C PHE A 641 -16.13 -14.20 4.04
N ASN A 642 -16.25 -15.35 3.36
CA ASN A 642 -17.02 -16.49 3.85
C ASN A 642 -16.25 -17.77 3.56
N GLN A 643 -16.06 -18.58 4.59
CA GLN A 643 -15.41 -19.89 4.50
C GLN A 643 -16.41 -21.02 4.30
N THR A 644 -16.01 -22.06 3.58
CA THR A 644 -16.83 -23.24 3.28
C THR A 644 -16.06 -24.53 3.58
N VAL A 645 -16.73 -25.45 4.28
CA VAL A 645 -16.13 -26.75 4.63
C VAL A 645 -15.97 -27.61 3.38
N ARG A 646 -14.80 -28.23 3.24
CA ARG A 646 -14.48 -29.15 2.15
C ARG A 646 -14.56 -30.62 2.57
N VAL A 647 -14.13 -30.92 3.78
CA VAL A 647 -14.04 -32.29 4.30
C VAL A 647 -15.38 -32.81 4.82
N LYS A 648 -15.53 -34.14 4.83
CA LYS A 648 -16.68 -34.84 5.42
C LYS A 648 -16.23 -35.61 6.66
N VAL A 649 -17.17 -35.92 7.54
CA VAL A 649 -16.93 -36.82 8.67
C VAL A 649 -16.42 -38.17 8.16
N GLY A 650 -15.35 -38.68 8.77
CA GLY A 650 -14.63 -39.90 8.37
C GLY A 650 -13.53 -39.68 7.32
N ASP A 651 -13.37 -38.47 6.76
CA ASP A 651 -12.24 -38.18 5.89
C ASP A 651 -10.92 -38.25 6.68
N LYS A 652 -9.92 -38.96 6.14
CA LYS A 652 -8.55 -38.95 6.67
C LYS A 652 -7.78 -37.80 6.06
N VAL A 653 -7.12 -37.01 6.89
CA VAL A 653 -6.39 -35.80 6.49
C VAL A 653 -4.93 -35.90 6.91
N LYS A 654 -4.05 -35.31 6.11
CA LYS A 654 -2.63 -35.11 6.39
C LYS A 654 -2.37 -33.67 6.80
N ARG A 655 -1.26 -33.44 7.48
CA ARG A 655 -0.78 -32.08 7.75
C ARG A 655 -0.65 -31.30 6.44
N GLY A 656 -1.23 -30.11 6.39
CA GLY A 656 -1.25 -29.23 5.22
C GLY A 656 -2.46 -29.43 4.29
N ASP A 657 -3.29 -30.46 4.48
CA ASP A 657 -4.50 -30.64 3.67
C ASP A 657 -5.49 -29.50 3.94
N VAL A 658 -6.09 -28.96 2.88
CA VAL A 658 -7.11 -27.90 2.99
C VAL A 658 -8.41 -28.49 3.52
N LEU A 659 -8.79 -28.11 4.74
CA LEU A 659 -10.03 -28.52 5.39
C LEU A 659 -11.20 -27.62 5.01
N VAL A 660 -10.90 -26.33 4.81
CA VAL A 660 -11.88 -25.26 4.58
C VAL A 660 -11.38 -24.34 3.48
N ASP A 661 -12.19 -24.14 2.46
CA ASP A 661 -11.93 -23.15 1.42
C ASP A 661 -12.30 -21.74 1.92
N GLY A 662 -11.38 -20.79 1.69
CA GLY A 662 -11.57 -19.37 1.95
C GLY A 662 -12.44 -18.65 0.91
N PRO A 663 -12.62 -17.32 1.04
CA PRO A 663 -13.27 -16.50 0.02
C PRO A 663 -12.49 -16.56 -1.28
N SER A 664 -13.18 -16.68 -2.42
CA SER A 664 -12.53 -16.86 -3.73
C SER A 664 -11.58 -18.06 -3.80
N HIS A 665 -11.78 -19.10 -2.98
CA HIS A 665 -11.08 -20.38 -3.07
C HIS A 665 -12.10 -21.49 -3.32
N VAL A 666 -11.74 -22.47 -4.15
CA VAL A 666 -12.57 -23.65 -4.42
C VAL A 666 -11.66 -24.84 -4.66
N ALA A 667 -11.96 -25.96 -4.00
CA ALA A 667 -11.25 -27.23 -4.18
C ALA A 667 -9.73 -27.14 -3.92
N GLY A 668 -9.31 -26.26 -3.01
CA GLY A 668 -7.89 -26.05 -2.71
C GLY A 668 -7.13 -25.26 -3.77
N GLU A 669 -7.80 -24.47 -4.62
CA GLU A 669 -7.18 -23.47 -5.50
C GLU A 669 -7.90 -22.10 -5.47
N MET A 670 -7.17 -21.04 -5.82
CA MET A 670 -7.75 -19.71 -6.02
C MET A 670 -8.73 -19.69 -7.21
N ALA A 671 -9.87 -19.03 -7.02
CA ALA A 671 -10.97 -18.90 -7.95
C ALA A 671 -11.56 -17.47 -7.88
N LEU A 672 -10.98 -16.54 -8.65
CA LEU A 672 -11.37 -15.12 -8.64
C LEU A 672 -12.64 -14.82 -9.46
N GLY A 673 -13.10 -15.77 -10.26
CA GLY A 673 -14.20 -15.57 -11.20
C GLY A 673 -14.89 -16.87 -11.61
N ARG A 674 -15.47 -16.86 -12.81
CA ARG A 674 -16.14 -18.00 -13.43
C ARG A 674 -15.66 -18.16 -14.87
N ASP A 675 -15.43 -19.40 -15.30
CA ASP A 675 -15.17 -19.67 -16.72
C ASP A 675 -16.49 -19.50 -17.50
N LEU A 676 -16.50 -18.62 -18.50
CA LEU A 676 -17.65 -18.34 -19.36
C LEU A 676 -17.31 -18.68 -20.83
N LEU A 677 -18.32 -19.14 -21.57
CA LEU A 677 -18.21 -19.35 -23.02
C LEU A 677 -18.24 -18.00 -23.74
N LEU A 678 -17.11 -17.61 -24.33
CA LEU A 678 -16.92 -16.36 -25.03
C LEU A 678 -17.03 -16.53 -26.54
N ALA A 679 -17.56 -15.51 -27.21
CA ALA A 679 -17.47 -15.35 -28.66
C ALA A 679 -16.86 -13.98 -29.02
N PHE A 680 -15.86 -14.00 -29.90
CA PHE A 680 -15.18 -12.79 -30.38
C PHE A 680 -15.87 -12.24 -31.63
N VAL A 681 -17.02 -11.60 -31.44
CA VAL A 681 -17.91 -11.14 -32.52
C VAL A 681 -18.57 -9.80 -32.16
N PRO A 682 -18.60 -8.82 -33.07
CA PRO A 682 -19.41 -7.62 -32.91
C PRO A 682 -20.89 -7.94 -33.17
N ILE A 683 -21.78 -7.54 -32.26
CA ILE A 683 -23.24 -7.74 -32.38
C ILE A 683 -23.94 -6.43 -32.12
N ASP A 684 -24.70 -5.93 -33.09
CA ASP A 684 -25.58 -4.74 -33.02
C ASP A 684 -24.97 -3.49 -32.37
N GLY A 685 -23.63 -3.39 -32.30
CA GLY A 685 -22.94 -2.34 -31.54
C GLY A 685 -23.01 -2.49 -30.01
N TYR A 686 -23.61 -3.54 -29.45
CA TYR A 686 -23.60 -3.80 -27.99
C TYR A 686 -22.25 -4.32 -27.46
N ALA A 687 -21.37 -4.72 -28.37
CA ALA A 687 -19.95 -4.94 -28.11
C ALA A 687 -19.08 -3.85 -28.78
N TYR A 688 -19.55 -2.61 -28.86
CA TYR A 688 -18.76 -1.49 -29.38
C TYR A 688 -17.65 -1.09 -28.39
N GLU A 689 -16.45 -0.81 -28.89
CA GLU A 689 -15.24 -0.58 -28.08
C GLU A 689 -15.01 -1.68 -27.03
N ASP A 690 -15.17 -1.33 -25.75
CA ASP A 690 -14.98 -2.19 -24.58
C ASP A 690 -16.29 -2.66 -23.96
N SER A 691 -17.43 -2.29 -24.54
CA SER A 691 -18.69 -2.82 -24.04
C SER A 691 -18.77 -4.33 -24.27
N VAL A 692 -19.48 -5.00 -23.36
CA VAL A 692 -19.68 -6.44 -23.43
C VAL A 692 -21.16 -6.74 -23.41
N LEU A 693 -21.56 -7.70 -24.23
CA LEU A 693 -22.88 -8.28 -24.24
C LEU A 693 -22.87 -9.55 -23.39
N LEU A 694 -23.87 -9.72 -22.53
CA LEU A 694 -23.98 -10.85 -21.61
C LEU A 694 -25.29 -11.61 -21.83
N SER A 695 -25.26 -12.93 -21.69
CA SER A 695 -26.46 -13.77 -21.66
C SER A 695 -27.20 -13.64 -20.32
N GLU A 696 -28.53 -13.65 -20.36
CA GLU A 696 -29.40 -13.70 -19.17
C GLU A 696 -29.16 -14.96 -18.33
N GLU A 697 -28.66 -16.04 -18.94
CA GLU A 697 -28.27 -17.28 -18.25
C GLU A 697 -27.34 -16.98 -17.06
N VAL A 698 -26.39 -16.05 -17.27
CA VAL A 698 -25.38 -15.66 -16.27
C VAL A 698 -26.04 -15.05 -15.04
N LEU A 699 -27.14 -14.30 -15.21
CA LEU A 699 -27.92 -13.72 -14.12
C LEU A 699 -28.83 -14.76 -13.45
N LYS A 700 -29.54 -15.57 -14.25
CA LYS A 700 -30.47 -16.59 -13.77
C LYS A 700 -29.77 -17.64 -12.90
N LYS A 701 -28.55 -18.03 -13.28
CA LYS A 701 -27.73 -19.02 -12.55
C LYS A 701 -26.81 -18.40 -11.49
N ASP A 702 -26.91 -17.09 -11.24
CA ASP A 702 -26.11 -16.36 -10.25
C ASP A 702 -24.58 -16.57 -10.42
N LEU A 703 -24.11 -16.72 -11.67
CA LEU A 703 -22.72 -17.07 -11.98
C LEU A 703 -21.72 -15.97 -11.57
N LEU A 704 -22.15 -14.70 -11.61
CA LEU A 704 -21.37 -13.52 -11.25
C LEU A 704 -22.05 -12.70 -10.13
N THR A 705 -22.72 -13.38 -9.19
CA THR A 705 -23.35 -12.74 -8.03
C THR A 705 -22.38 -12.66 -6.85
N SER A 706 -22.31 -11.51 -6.19
CA SER A 706 -21.44 -11.26 -5.02
C SER A 706 -22.25 -10.81 -3.80
N ILE A 707 -21.69 -10.95 -2.59
CA ILE A 707 -22.30 -10.45 -1.35
C ILE A 707 -21.47 -9.27 -0.85
N HIS A 708 -22.15 -8.20 -0.47
CA HIS A 708 -21.54 -7.00 0.12
C HIS A 708 -22.17 -6.72 1.48
N ILE A 709 -21.34 -6.36 2.45
CA ILE A 709 -21.76 -6.13 3.83
C ILE A 709 -21.35 -4.71 4.22
N LYS A 710 -22.35 -3.88 4.52
CA LYS A 710 -22.15 -2.54 5.06
C LYS A 710 -22.38 -2.56 6.57
N GLU A 711 -21.56 -1.82 7.29
CA GLU A 711 -21.73 -1.59 8.72
C GLU A 711 -22.17 -0.14 8.91
N TYR A 712 -23.27 0.05 9.64
CA TYR A 712 -23.75 1.32 10.11
C TYR A 712 -23.52 1.39 11.61
N ASP A 713 -22.95 2.48 12.11
CA ASP A 713 -22.73 2.66 13.54
C ASP A 713 -23.35 3.97 14.03
N VAL A 714 -23.78 3.95 15.29
CA VAL A 714 -24.26 5.13 16.01
C VAL A 714 -23.76 5.10 17.44
N GLN A 715 -23.35 6.27 17.92
CA GLN A 715 -22.93 6.48 19.30
C GLN A 715 -24.06 7.11 20.10
N VAL A 716 -24.23 6.65 21.33
CA VAL A 716 -25.13 7.23 22.33
C VAL A 716 -24.29 8.10 23.25
N MET A 717 -24.55 9.40 23.20
CA MET A 717 -23.73 10.40 23.89
C MET A 717 -24.40 10.87 25.18
N ASP A 718 -23.58 11.17 26.18
CA ASP A 718 -24.00 12.00 27.30
C ASP A 718 -23.85 13.47 26.93
N THR A 719 -24.98 14.17 26.76
CA THR A 719 -25.00 15.57 26.30
C THR A 719 -25.23 16.52 27.46
N LYS A 720 -24.93 17.81 27.25
CA LYS A 720 -25.17 18.85 28.28
C LYS A 720 -26.64 18.98 28.71
N LEU A 721 -27.58 18.61 27.83
CA LEU A 721 -29.02 18.70 28.09
C LEU A 721 -29.61 17.40 28.67
N GLY A 722 -28.79 16.36 28.79
CA GLY A 722 -29.18 15.01 29.20
C GLY A 722 -28.59 13.94 28.26
N PRO A 723 -28.64 12.67 28.66
CA PRO A 723 -28.19 11.58 27.82
C PRO A 723 -29.08 11.42 26.59
N GLU A 724 -28.50 11.00 25.47
CA GLU A 724 -29.26 10.43 24.36
C GLU A 724 -29.81 9.05 24.76
N GLU A 725 -30.98 8.69 24.24
CA GLU A 725 -31.65 7.44 24.58
C GLU A 725 -31.99 6.65 23.32
N ILE A 726 -31.88 5.31 23.42
CA ILE A 726 -32.34 4.39 22.38
C ILE A 726 -33.77 3.99 22.75
N THR A 727 -34.70 4.18 21.81
CA THR A 727 -36.11 3.87 22.04
C THR A 727 -36.87 3.70 20.73
N ARG A 728 -37.95 2.92 20.79
CA ARG A 728 -38.94 2.83 19.70
C ARG A 728 -39.91 4.03 19.67
N ASP A 729 -40.06 4.78 20.76
CA ASP A 729 -40.93 5.98 20.81
C ASP A 729 -40.26 7.21 20.17
N ILE A 730 -40.26 7.23 18.84
CA ILE A 730 -39.61 8.26 18.03
C ILE A 730 -40.65 9.31 17.61
N PRO A 731 -40.40 10.62 17.84
CA PRO A 731 -41.37 11.66 17.51
C PRO A 731 -41.60 11.81 16.01
N ASN A 732 -42.87 11.98 15.62
CA ASN A 732 -43.31 12.25 14.24
C ASN A 732 -42.96 11.15 13.23
N VAL A 733 -42.85 9.90 13.69
CA VAL A 733 -42.63 8.71 12.84
C VAL A 733 -43.89 7.83 12.88
N SER A 734 -44.32 7.30 11.73
CA SER A 734 -45.47 6.40 11.64
C SER A 734 -45.14 4.97 12.08
N GLU A 735 -46.15 4.22 12.55
CA GLU A 735 -46.00 2.81 12.94
C GLU A 735 -45.42 1.93 11.82
N ASP A 736 -45.79 2.20 10.56
CA ASP A 736 -45.26 1.45 9.41
C ASP A 736 -43.74 1.52 9.28
N VAL A 737 -43.13 2.65 9.65
CA VAL A 737 -41.67 2.85 9.63
C VAL A 737 -41.01 2.15 10.82
N LEU A 738 -41.72 2.00 11.94
CA LEU A 738 -41.26 1.35 13.15
C LEU A 738 -41.40 -0.18 13.12
N ARG A 739 -42.10 -0.74 12.11
CA ARG A 739 -42.44 -2.18 12.02
C ARG A 739 -41.25 -3.15 12.14
N ASN A 740 -40.06 -2.69 11.73
CA ASN A 740 -38.84 -3.49 11.71
C ASN A 740 -38.03 -3.36 13.01
N LEU A 741 -38.44 -2.51 13.95
CA LEU A 741 -37.78 -2.30 15.24
C LEU A 741 -38.39 -3.20 16.32
N ASP A 742 -37.54 -3.68 17.22
CA ASP A 742 -37.93 -4.30 18.48
C ASP A 742 -38.37 -3.26 19.51
N ASP A 743 -38.76 -3.73 20.70
CA ASP A 743 -39.26 -2.86 21.77
C ASP A 743 -38.20 -1.92 22.34
N ASP A 744 -36.91 -2.27 22.20
CA ASP A 744 -35.78 -1.42 22.61
C ASP A 744 -35.47 -0.34 21.55
N GLY A 745 -36.06 -0.43 20.35
CA GLY A 745 -35.82 0.49 19.23
C GLY A 745 -34.68 0.06 18.30
N LEU A 746 -34.24 -1.20 18.35
CA LEU A 746 -33.24 -1.77 17.45
C LEU A 746 -33.90 -2.55 16.32
N VAL A 747 -33.33 -2.51 15.12
CA VAL A 747 -33.83 -3.32 14.01
C VAL A 747 -33.72 -4.81 14.30
N ILE A 748 -34.71 -5.60 13.89
CA ILE A 748 -34.73 -7.04 14.13
C ILE A 748 -33.76 -7.77 13.18
N MET A 749 -33.02 -8.74 13.72
CA MET A 749 -32.15 -9.62 12.94
C MET A 749 -32.93 -10.34 11.83
N GLY A 750 -32.44 -10.28 10.60
CA GLY A 750 -33.09 -10.87 9.44
C GLY A 750 -34.16 -9.99 8.77
N ALA A 751 -34.45 -8.80 9.30
CA ALA A 751 -35.32 -7.85 8.61
C ALA A 751 -34.71 -7.40 7.27
N GLU A 752 -35.56 -7.25 6.27
CA GLU A 752 -35.20 -6.57 5.01
C GLU A 752 -35.45 -5.07 5.18
N VAL A 753 -34.41 -4.29 4.88
CA VAL A 753 -34.40 -2.84 5.03
C VAL A 753 -34.04 -2.18 3.71
N GLY A 754 -34.70 -1.06 3.43
CA GLY A 754 -34.46 -0.20 2.28
C GLY A 754 -34.05 1.23 2.68
N PRO A 755 -33.85 2.11 1.70
CA PRO A 755 -33.46 3.50 1.94
C PRO A 755 -34.43 4.22 2.89
N GLY A 756 -33.90 4.84 3.95
CA GLY A 756 -34.69 5.63 4.91
C GLY A 756 -35.27 4.85 6.10
N ASP A 757 -35.28 3.52 6.04
CA ASP A 757 -35.67 2.67 7.17
C ASP A 757 -34.77 2.91 8.37
N ILE A 758 -35.36 2.82 9.58
CA ILE A 758 -34.65 3.03 10.84
C ILE A 758 -33.94 1.73 11.24
N LEU A 759 -32.64 1.83 11.51
CA LEU A 759 -31.82 0.74 12.04
C LEU A 759 -31.72 0.79 13.57
N VAL A 760 -31.60 2.00 14.13
CA VAL A 760 -31.54 2.25 15.58
C VAL A 760 -32.35 3.52 15.86
N GLY A 761 -33.46 3.36 16.57
CA GLY A 761 -34.25 4.46 17.11
C GLY A 761 -33.48 5.20 18.18
N LYS A 762 -33.10 6.45 17.93
CA LYS A 762 -32.31 7.26 18.86
C LYS A 762 -32.88 8.66 18.99
N ILE A 763 -33.14 9.08 20.21
CA ILE A 763 -33.63 10.42 20.53
C ILE A 763 -32.59 11.21 21.33
N ALA A 764 -32.53 12.51 21.08
CA ALA A 764 -31.67 13.42 21.83
C ALA A 764 -32.51 14.52 22.50
N PRO A 765 -32.21 14.90 23.76
CA PRO A 765 -32.88 16.01 24.42
C PRO A 765 -32.63 17.31 23.65
N LYS A 766 -33.71 18.06 23.41
CA LYS A 766 -33.71 19.33 22.69
C LYS A 766 -34.02 20.44 23.68
N GLY A 767 -33.13 21.44 23.76
CA GLY A 767 -33.38 22.65 24.52
C GLY A 767 -34.57 23.44 23.96
N VAL A 768 -35.18 24.30 24.77
CA VAL A 768 -36.29 25.16 24.33
C VAL A 768 -35.75 26.19 23.33
N THR A 769 -35.98 25.95 22.03
CA THR A 769 -35.73 26.93 20.97
C THR A 769 -36.95 27.83 20.80
N GLU A 770 -36.74 29.13 20.52
CA GLU A 770 -37.84 29.99 20.05
C GLU A 770 -38.41 29.42 18.75
N LEU A 771 -39.69 29.06 18.78
CA LEU A 771 -40.42 28.56 17.62
C LEU A 771 -40.67 29.72 16.64
N THR A 772 -40.60 29.45 15.34
CA THR A 772 -41.01 30.45 14.35
C THR A 772 -42.50 30.78 14.50
N PRO A 773 -42.97 31.98 14.09
CA PRO A 773 -44.39 32.32 14.12
C PRO A 773 -45.28 31.27 13.45
N GLU A 774 -44.81 30.68 12.35
CA GLU A 774 -45.48 29.61 11.59
C GLU A 774 -45.59 28.31 12.41
N GLU A 775 -44.49 27.87 13.04
CA GLU A 775 -44.49 26.68 13.90
C GLU A 775 -45.39 26.87 15.14
N ARG A 776 -45.38 28.08 15.72
CA ARG A 776 -46.27 28.44 16.84
C ARG A 776 -47.74 28.35 16.44
N LEU A 777 -48.08 28.88 15.27
CA LEU A 777 -49.44 28.82 14.74
C LEU A 777 -49.87 27.38 14.48
N LEU A 778 -49.04 26.57 13.80
CA LEU A 778 -49.32 25.16 13.52
C LEU A 778 -49.59 24.38 14.82
N ARG A 779 -48.76 24.56 15.85
CA ARG A 779 -48.97 23.90 17.14
C ARG A 779 -50.26 24.36 17.83
N ALA A 780 -50.59 25.65 17.76
CA ALA A 780 -51.85 26.18 18.30
C ALA A 780 -53.07 25.58 17.59
N VAL A 781 -52.99 25.38 16.27
CA VAL A 781 -54.08 24.80 15.46
C VAL A 781 -54.26 23.31 15.73
N PHE A 782 -53.17 22.54 15.82
CA PHE A 782 -53.22 21.08 15.98
C PHE A 782 -53.19 20.59 17.43
N GLY A 783 -53.04 21.50 18.41
CA GLY A 783 -52.98 21.15 19.84
C GLY A 783 -51.75 20.31 20.21
N GLU A 784 -50.71 20.31 19.37
CA GLU A 784 -49.49 19.55 19.59
C GLU A 784 -48.64 20.16 20.71
N LYS A 785 -48.37 19.36 21.76
CA LYS A 785 -47.44 19.77 22.83
C LYS A 785 -46.01 19.82 22.30
N SER A 786 -45.21 20.73 22.86
CA SER A 786 -43.77 20.73 22.58
C SER A 786 -43.16 19.44 23.09
N ARG A 787 -42.68 18.59 22.18
CA ARG A 787 -41.85 17.45 22.56
C ARG A 787 -40.43 17.95 22.87
N GLU A 788 -39.88 17.52 24.00
CA GLU A 788 -38.57 17.95 24.51
C GLU A 788 -37.40 17.15 23.89
N VAL A 789 -37.67 16.32 22.89
CA VAL A 789 -36.70 15.43 22.25
C VAL A 789 -36.76 15.55 20.73
N ARG A 790 -35.62 15.30 20.06
CA ARG A 790 -35.51 15.26 18.59
C ARG A 790 -35.09 13.88 18.11
N ASP A 791 -35.55 13.49 16.92
CA ASP A 791 -35.08 12.27 16.24
C ASP A 791 -33.62 12.45 15.79
N THR A 792 -32.76 11.52 16.19
CA THR A 792 -31.36 11.38 15.79
C THR A 792 -31.04 9.93 15.40
N SER A 793 -32.06 9.20 14.98
CA SER A 793 -32.00 7.77 14.67
C SER A 793 -31.03 7.45 13.54
N LEU A 794 -30.42 6.28 13.63
CA LEU A 794 -29.60 5.73 12.55
C LEU A 794 -30.53 5.18 11.46
N ARG A 795 -30.34 5.62 10.21
CA ARG A 795 -31.14 5.20 9.06
C ARG A 795 -30.28 4.62 7.95
N VAL A 796 -30.87 3.73 7.15
CA VAL A 796 -30.23 3.21 5.95
C VAL A 796 -29.98 4.33 4.95
N SER A 797 -28.77 4.42 4.42
CA SER A 797 -28.37 5.42 3.44
C SER A 797 -29.15 5.29 2.11
N HIS A 798 -29.20 6.36 1.34
CA HIS A 798 -29.91 6.36 0.06
C HIS A 798 -29.24 5.41 -0.94
N GLY A 799 -30.06 4.61 -1.63
CA GLY A 799 -29.59 3.59 -2.59
C GLY A 799 -29.12 2.28 -1.95
N ASP A 800 -29.01 2.22 -0.61
CA ASP A 800 -28.68 1.00 0.10
C ASP A 800 -29.94 0.21 0.48
N SER A 801 -29.81 -1.11 0.40
CA SER A 801 -30.87 -2.05 0.79
C SER A 801 -30.23 -3.40 1.08
N GLY A 802 -30.89 -4.21 1.90
CA GLY A 802 -30.40 -5.56 2.19
C GLY A 802 -31.06 -6.15 3.43
N LYS A 803 -30.45 -7.23 3.92
CA LYS A 803 -30.90 -7.97 5.10
C LYS A 803 -29.99 -7.69 6.28
N VAL A 804 -30.57 -7.46 7.45
CA VAL A 804 -29.81 -7.31 8.69
C VAL A 804 -29.23 -8.66 9.11
N ILE A 805 -27.91 -8.74 9.23
CA ILE A 805 -27.18 -9.99 9.55
C ILE A 805 -26.39 -9.95 10.85
N GLY A 806 -26.31 -8.79 11.52
CA GLY A 806 -25.61 -8.68 12.80
C GLY A 806 -25.87 -7.35 13.48
N ILE A 807 -26.06 -7.38 14.79
CA ILE A 807 -26.17 -6.20 15.66
C ILE A 807 -25.20 -6.39 16.80
N HIS A 808 -24.31 -5.43 17.03
CA HIS A 808 -23.29 -5.49 18.07
C HIS A 808 -23.40 -4.24 18.94
N ARG A 809 -23.48 -4.45 20.25
CA ARG A 809 -23.68 -3.40 21.26
C ARG A 809 -22.47 -3.38 22.19
N LEU A 810 -21.73 -2.29 22.18
CA LEU A 810 -20.61 -2.03 23.10
C LEU A 810 -21.08 -1.02 24.14
N SER A 811 -20.90 -1.33 25.42
CA SER A 811 -21.41 -0.49 26.51
C SER A 811 -20.34 -0.26 27.57
N LYS A 812 -20.24 1.00 28.01
CA LYS A 812 -19.32 1.39 29.08
C LYS A 812 -19.59 0.63 30.38
N ASP A 813 -20.85 0.32 30.67
CA ASP A 813 -21.27 -0.41 31.87
C ASP A 813 -20.82 -1.88 31.86
N LYS A 814 -20.59 -2.44 30.66
CA LYS A 814 -20.06 -3.81 30.49
C LYS A 814 -18.52 -3.86 30.51
N GLY A 815 -17.86 -2.73 30.75
CA GLY A 815 -16.40 -2.62 30.75
C GLY A 815 -15.76 -2.42 29.38
N ASP A 816 -16.55 -2.14 28.33
CA ASP A 816 -16.01 -1.82 27.01
C ASP A 816 -15.32 -0.44 27.02
N LYS A 817 -14.16 -0.35 26.36
CA LYS A 817 -13.38 0.89 26.26
C LYS A 817 -14.00 1.81 25.19
N LEU A 818 -14.84 2.75 25.61
CA LEU A 818 -15.48 3.75 24.74
C LEU A 818 -14.85 5.14 24.85
N GLY A 819 -15.11 5.99 23.85
CA GLY A 819 -14.64 7.37 23.83
C GLY A 819 -15.20 8.23 24.98
N PRO A 820 -14.57 9.37 25.31
CA PRO A 820 -15.07 10.27 26.33
C PRO A 820 -16.47 10.80 25.97
N GLY A 821 -17.42 10.71 26.91
CA GLY A 821 -18.81 11.11 26.70
C GLY A 821 -19.66 10.10 25.92
N VAL A 822 -19.09 8.98 25.46
CA VAL A 822 -19.83 7.90 24.80
C VAL A 822 -20.28 6.89 25.86
N MET A 823 -21.59 6.67 25.96
CA MET A 823 -22.19 5.68 26.85
C MET A 823 -22.24 4.30 26.19
N GLU A 824 -22.59 4.29 24.90
CA GLU A 824 -22.82 3.08 24.13
C GLU A 824 -22.51 3.29 22.64
N VAL A 825 -22.09 2.22 21.97
CA VAL A 825 -21.95 2.18 20.51
C VAL A 825 -22.70 0.98 19.99
N ILE A 826 -23.62 1.23 19.05
CA ILE A 826 -24.36 0.18 18.35
C ILE A 826 -23.89 0.12 16.91
N LYS A 827 -23.56 -1.10 16.46
CA LYS A 827 -23.15 -1.40 15.09
C LYS A 827 -24.15 -2.38 14.46
N VAL A 828 -24.70 -2.01 13.31
CA VAL A 828 -25.66 -2.82 12.55
C VAL A 828 -25.06 -3.19 11.19
N LYS A 829 -24.99 -4.48 10.90
CA LYS A 829 -24.48 -5.03 9.64
C LYS A 829 -25.63 -5.39 8.71
N VAL A 830 -25.66 -4.79 7.53
CA VAL A 830 -26.63 -5.05 6.48
C VAL A 830 -25.92 -5.69 5.30
N ALA A 831 -26.34 -6.89 4.93
CA ALA A 831 -25.81 -7.63 3.80
C ALA A 831 -26.75 -7.56 2.59
N HIS A 832 -26.20 -7.39 1.40
CA HIS A 832 -26.97 -7.43 0.17
C HIS A 832 -26.30 -8.32 -0.88
N MET A 833 -27.13 -9.03 -1.65
CA MET A 833 -26.68 -9.78 -2.80
C MET A 833 -26.69 -8.87 -4.02
N SER A 834 -25.52 -8.70 -4.63
CA SER A 834 -25.32 -7.90 -5.83
C SER A 834 -25.21 -8.85 -7.03
N LYS A 835 -26.33 -9.03 -7.74
CA LYS A 835 -26.35 -9.69 -9.05
C LYS A 835 -25.57 -8.84 -10.07
N ILE A 836 -25.06 -9.47 -11.12
CA ILE A 836 -24.43 -8.73 -12.22
C ILE A 836 -25.51 -7.95 -13.00
N GLY A 837 -25.21 -6.72 -13.41
CA GLY A 837 -26.16 -5.88 -14.15
C GLY A 837 -25.50 -4.96 -15.17
N VAL A 838 -26.34 -4.27 -15.96
CA VAL A 838 -25.90 -3.25 -16.92
C VAL A 838 -25.17 -2.13 -16.17
N GLY A 839 -24.00 -1.74 -16.68
CA GLY A 839 -23.13 -0.75 -16.05
C GLY A 839 -22.09 -1.33 -15.09
N ASP A 840 -22.22 -2.60 -14.68
CA ASP A 840 -21.16 -3.26 -13.91
C ASP A 840 -19.94 -3.53 -14.80
N LYS A 841 -18.77 -3.51 -14.18
CA LYS A 841 -17.48 -3.75 -14.84
C LYS A 841 -17.02 -5.19 -14.62
N VAL A 842 -16.70 -5.87 -15.73
CA VAL A 842 -16.07 -7.18 -15.75
C VAL A 842 -14.71 -7.12 -16.42
N ALA A 843 -13.86 -8.11 -16.17
CA ALA A 843 -12.58 -8.26 -16.87
C ALA A 843 -12.15 -9.74 -16.94
N GLY A 844 -11.45 -10.12 -18.01
CA GLY A 844 -10.65 -11.35 -18.03
C GLY A 844 -9.26 -11.13 -17.42
N LYS A 845 -8.45 -12.20 -17.41
CA LYS A 845 -7.07 -12.19 -16.90
C LYS A 845 -6.06 -11.43 -17.78
N HIS A 846 -6.48 -10.94 -18.94
CA HIS A 846 -5.63 -10.30 -19.96
C HIS A 846 -5.96 -8.82 -20.19
N ALA A 847 -6.39 -8.11 -19.16
CA ALA A 847 -6.81 -6.70 -19.23
C ALA A 847 -7.94 -6.41 -20.24
N SER A 848 -8.77 -7.42 -20.51
CA SER A 848 -10.00 -7.33 -21.29
C SER A 848 -11.15 -6.79 -20.45
N LYS A 849 -10.99 -5.55 -19.96
CA LYS A 849 -12.05 -4.86 -19.22
C LYS A 849 -13.21 -4.52 -20.13
N GLY A 850 -14.42 -4.64 -19.59
CA GLY A 850 -15.60 -4.14 -20.25
C GLY A 850 -16.72 -3.78 -19.28
N VAL A 851 -17.54 -2.82 -19.69
CA VAL A 851 -18.78 -2.47 -19.00
C VAL A 851 -19.91 -3.22 -19.71
N ILE A 852 -20.77 -3.88 -18.94
CA ILE A 852 -21.92 -4.58 -19.51
C ILE A 852 -22.87 -3.55 -20.10
N ALA A 853 -23.03 -3.56 -21.41
CA ALA A 853 -23.93 -2.64 -22.10
C ALA A 853 -25.35 -3.18 -22.15
N ARG A 854 -25.51 -4.50 -22.33
CA ARG A 854 -26.81 -5.15 -22.39
C ARG A 854 -26.75 -6.59 -21.95
N VAL A 855 -27.88 -7.07 -21.43
CA VAL A 855 -28.14 -8.49 -21.15
C VAL A 855 -29.20 -8.95 -22.16
N PHE A 856 -28.87 -9.95 -22.98
CA PHE A 856 -29.81 -10.56 -23.92
C PHE A 856 -30.49 -11.78 -23.29
N PRO A 857 -31.77 -12.05 -23.65
CA PRO A 857 -32.36 -13.37 -23.43
C PRO A 857 -31.47 -14.47 -24.00
N GLU A 858 -31.55 -15.68 -23.43
CA GLU A 858 -30.68 -16.80 -23.82
C GLU A 858 -30.92 -17.22 -25.28
N GLU A 859 -32.17 -17.15 -25.72
CA GLU A 859 -32.63 -17.45 -27.08
C GLU A 859 -32.14 -16.45 -28.13
N ASP A 860 -31.80 -15.22 -27.73
CA ASP A 860 -31.32 -14.16 -28.62
C ASP A 860 -29.79 -14.22 -28.81
N MET A 861 -29.09 -14.98 -27.98
CA MET A 861 -27.63 -15.09 -28.05
C MET A 861 -27.21 -15.92 -29.27
N PRO A 862 -26.07 -15.59 -29.91
CA PRO A 862 -25.51 -16.48 -30.91
C PRO A 862 -25.23 -17.86 -30.33
N TYR A 863 -25.49 -18.90 -31.11
CA TYR A 863 -25.38 -20.28 -30.65
C TYR A 863 -24.59 -21.15 -31.63
N MET A 864 -24.02 -22.24 -31.12
CA MET A 864 -23.29 -23.23 -31.92
C MET A 864 -24.26 -24.22 -32.60
N GLU A 865 -23.78 -25.03 -33.54
CA GLU A 865 -24.62 -26.01 -34.26
C GLU A 865 -25.35 -27.00 -33.33
N ASP A 866 -24.79 -27.28 -32.15
CA ASP A 866 -25.38 -28.13 -31.12
C ASP A 866 -26.50 -27.45 -30.29
N GLY A 867 -26.80 -26.18 -30.57
CA GLY A 867 -27.79 -25.37 -29.87
C GLY A 867 -27.27 -24.65 -28.62
N THR A 868 -25.99 -24.80 -28.27
CA THR A 868 -25.41 -24.15 -27.09
C THR A 868 -25.21 -22.64 -27.34
N PRO A 869 -25.90 -21.75 -26.59
CA PRO A 869 -25.70 -20.31 -26.71
C PRO A 869 -24.38 -19.88 -26.06
N VAL A 870 -23.76 -18.85 -26.63
CA VAL A 870 -22.58 -18.22 -26.03
C VAL A 870 -23.02 -17.36 -24.84
N GLN A 871 -22.15 -17.21 -23.84
CA GLN A 871 -22.51 -16.53 -22.58
C GLN A 871 -22.09 -15.07 -22.59
N MET A 872 -21.08 -14.71 -23.37
CA MET A 872 -20.57 -13.35 -23.46
C MET A 872 -19.97 -13.09 -24.85
N CYS A 873 -20.30 -11.94 -25.44
CA CYS A 873 -19.72 -11.50 -26.71
C CYS A 873 -18.78 -10.33 -26.49
N VAL A 874 -17.60 -10.40 -27.11
CA VAL A 874 -16.52 -9.42 -26.98
C VAL A 874 -16.07 -8.96 -28.36
N ASN A 875 -15.70 -7.67 -28.46
CA ASN A 875 -15.21 -7.11 -29.71
C ASN A 875 -13.82 -7.66 -30.09
N PRO A 876 -13.64 -8.30 -31.26
CA PRO A 876 -12.32 -8.76 -31.70
C PRO A 876 -11.33 -7.62 -31.99
N ILE A 877 -11.82 -6.43 -32.36
CA ILE A 877 -10.96 -5.26 -32.66
C ILE A 877 -10.20 -4.82 -31.40
N SER A 878 -10.82 -4.95 -30.23
CA SER A 878 -10.21 -4.57 -28.96
C SER A 878 -8.92 -5.34 -28.67
N ILE A 879 -8.79 -6.58 -29.17
CA ILE A 879 -7.63 -7.43 -28.91
C ILE A 879 -6.43 -6.98 -29.74
N LEU A 880 -6.64 -6.73 -31.03
CA LEU A 880 -5.60 -6.30 -31.97
C LEU A 880 -5.02 -4.94 -31.60
N GLN A 881 -5.86 -4.00 -31.17
CA GLN A 881 -5.40 -2.67 -30.74
C GLN A 881 -4.59 -2.71 -29.43
N ARG A 882 -4.69 -3.79 -28.67
CA ARG A 882 -4.12 -3.91 -27.32
C ARG A 882 -2.95 -4.85 -27.24
N MET A 883 -2.78 -5.72 -28.23
CA MET A 883 -1.76 -6.75 -28.25
C MET A 883 -1.78 -7.61 -26.97
N ASN A 884 -2.99 -8.00 -26.53
CA ASN A 884 -3.23 -8.92 -25.42
C ASN A 884 -3.69 -10.29 -25.93
N MET A 885 -2.86 -10.90 -26.78
CA MET A 885 -3.19 -12.13 -27.50
C MET A 885 -3.39 -13.33 -26.57
N GLY A 886 -2.88 -13.25 -25.33
CA GLY A 886 -3.08 -14.28 -24.32
C GLY A 886 -4.57 -14.61 -24.09
N GLN A 887 -5.47 -13.64 -24.25
CA GLN A 887 -6.92 -13.88 -24.11
C GLN A 887 -7.47 -14.92 -25.10
N ILE A 888 -7.01 -14.91 -26.34
CA ILE A 888 -7.45 -15.87 -27.37
C ILE A 888 -6.85 -17.25 -27.07
N LEU A 889 -5.57 -17.29 -26.66
CA LEU A 889 -4.90 -18.52 -26.27
C LEU A 889 -5.56 -19.16 -25.05
N GLU A 890 -5.93 -18.36 -24.05
CA GLU A 890 -6.72 -18.79 -22.88
C GLU A 890 -8.06 -19.36 -23.33
N ALA A 891 -8.81 -18.64 -24.18
CA ALA A 891 -10.11 -19.09 -24.67
C ALA A 891 -10.04 -20.43 -25.40
N HIS A 892 -9.09 -20.60 -26.32
CA HIS A 892 -8.92 -21.83 -27.08
C HIS A 892 -8.47 -23.01 -26.19
N LEU A 893 -7.47 -22.80 -25.32
CA LEU A 893 -7.03 -23.84 -24.40
C LEU A 893 -8.13 -24.19 -23.40
N GLY A 894 -8.89 -23.20 -22.92
CA GLY A 894 -10.03 -23.40 -22.04
C GLY A 894 -11.15 -24.18 -22.71
N TRP A 895 -11.33 -24.02 -24.02
CA TRP A 895 -12.29 -24.82 -24.78
C TRP A 895 -11.89 -26.29 -24.85
N ALA A 896 -10.63 -26.57 -25.20
CA ALA A 896 -10.09 -27.93 -25.16
C ALA A 896 -10.18 -28.53 -23.75
N ALA A 897 -9.82 -27.74 -22.73
CA ALA A 897 -9.86 -28.15 -21.33
C ALA A 897 -11.28 -28.48 -20.84
N HIS A 898 -12.29 -27.76 -21.33
CA HIS A 898 -13.68 -28.01 -21.01
C HIS A 898 -14.16 -29.35 -21.60
N HIS A 899 -13.89 -29.60 -22.87
CA HIS A 899 -14.27 -30.85 -23.56
C HIS A 899 -13.53 -32.08 -23.01
N LEU A 900 -12.26 -31.93 -22.66
CA LEU A 900 -11.44 -33.02 -22.11
C LEU A 900 -11.63 -33.22 -20.59
N ASP A 901 -12.38 -32.34 -19.94
CA ASP A 901 -12.51 -32.22 -18.49
C ASP A 901 -11.16 -32.24 -17.73
N LYS A 902 -10.21 -31.45 -18.23
CA LYS A 902 -8.85 -31.32 -17.68
C LYS A 902 -8.60 -29.90 -17.18
N TYR A 903 -7.60 -29.75 -16.33
CA TYR A 903 -7.06 -28.46 -15.89
C TYR A 903 -5.61 -28.35 -16.35
N TYR A 904 -5.26 -27.22 -16.94
CA TYR A 904 -3.90 -26.95 -17.42
C TYR A 904 -3.24 -25.82 -16.61
N ALA A 905 -1.93 -25.90 -16.51
CA ALA A 905 -1.08 -24.85 -15.97
C ALA A 905 -0.15 -24.33 -17.06
N VAL A 906 -0.14 -23.01 -17.24
CA VAL A 906 0.72 -22.24 -18.12
C VAL A 906 1.49 -21.24 -17.25
N PRO A 907 2.65 -21.62 -16.71
CA PRO A 907 3.43 -20.74 -15.84
C PRO A 907 3.89 -19.48 -16.58
N ALA A 908 3.96 -18.36 -15.86
CA ALA A 908 4.35 -17.08 -16.44
C ALA A 908 5.77 -17.16 -17.05
N PHE A 909 5.88 -16.73 -18.30
CA PHE A 909 7.10 -16.73 -19.13
C PHE A 909 7.70 -18.10 -19.48
N ASP A 910 7.05 -19.20 -19.14
CA ASP A 910 7.47 -20.52 -19.64
C ASP A 910 7.11 -20.68 -21.12
N LYS A 911 7.93 -21.42 -21.87
CA LYS A 911 7.71 -21.64 -23.30
C LYS A 911 6.66 -22.73 -23.50
N ILE A 912 5.69 -22.46 -24.38
CA ILE A 912 4.72 -23.44 -24.85
C ILE A 912 4.80 -23.49 -26.37
N ALA A 913 4.99 -24.69 -26.89
CA ALA A 913 4.99 -24.92 -28.32
C ALA A 913 3.54 -24.91 -28.86
N LEU A 914 3.32 -24.21 -29.98
CA LEU A 914 1.98 -23.99 -30.54
C LEU A 914 1.28 -25.30 -30.98
N ASP A 915 2.07 -26.28 -31.39
CA ASP A 915 1.62 -27.63 -31.74
C ASP A 915 0.94 -28.34 -30.56
N VAL A 916 1.38 -28.10 -29.32
CA VAL A 916 0.72 -28.62 -28.12
C VAL A 916 -0.73 -28.16 -28.06
N LEU A 917 -0.99 -26.85 -28.27
CA LEU A 917 -2.36 -26.32 -28.26
C LEU A 917 -3.21 -26.90 -29.40
N GLN A 918 -2.64 -26.98 -30.61
CA GLN A 918 -3.34 -27.55 -31.77
C GLN A 918 -3.68 -29.03 -31.57
N ASN A 919 -2.76 -29.79 -30.98
CA ASN A 919 -2.97 -31.20 -30.66
C ASN A 919 -4.06 -31.39 -29.60
N LEU A 920 -4.09 -30.53 -28.56
CA LEU A 920 -5.14 -30.55 -27.54
C LEU A 920 -6.52 -30.20 -28.10
N LEU A 921 -6.61 -29.21 -29.00
CA LEU A 921 -7.86 -28.90 -29.71
C LEU A 921 -8.34 -30.09 -30.55
N LYS A 922 -7.41 -30.74 -31.25
CA LYS A 922 -7.71 -31.94 -32.04
C LYS A 922 -8.15 -33.13 -31.17
N GLU A 923 -7.51 -33.35 -30.02
CA GLU A 923 -7.92 -34.36 -29.03
C GLU A 923 -9.34 -34.07 -28.50
N ALA A 924 -9.66 -32.79 -28.30
CA ALA A 924 -10.97 -32.33 -27.86
C ALA A 924 -12.06 -32.40 -28.95
N GLY A 925 -11.73 -32.77 -30.20
CA GLY A 925 -12.67 -32.80 -31.32
C GLY A 925 -13.10 -31.40 -31.81
N VAL A 926 -12.34 -30.36 -31.47
CA VAL A 926 -12.57 -28.98 -31.89
C VAL A 926 -11.67 -28.65 -33.07
N ASP A 927 -12.13 -27.77 -33.97
CA ASP A 927 -11.30 -27.31 -35.07
C ASP A 927 -10.01 -26.63 -34.58
N THR A 928 -8.89 -26.95 -35.22
CA THR A 928 -7.56 -26.45 -34.82
C THR A 928 -7.39 -24.94 -34.98
N SER A 929 -8.26 -24.26 -35.74
CA SER A 929 -8.29 -22.79 -35.80
C SER A 929 -8.93 -22.13 -34.58
N GLY A 930 -9.64 -22.91 -33.75
CA GLY A 930 -10.43 -22.40 -32.62
C GLY A 930 -11.69 -21.62 -33.04
N LYS A 931 -12.12 -21.75 -34.30
CA LYS A 931 -13.29 -21.07 -34.84
C LYS A 931 -14.42 -22.05 -35.17
N VAL A 932 -15.65 -21.58 -35.00
CA VAL A 932 -16.87 -22.31 -35.39
C VAL A 932 -17.86 -21.37 -36.06
N THR A 933 -18.76 -21.95 -36.86
CA THR A 933 -19.92 -21.23 -37.37
C THR A 933 -20.91 -21.03 -36.22
N LEU A 934 -21.23 -19.77 -35.92
CA LEU A 934 -22.31 -19.42 -35.01
C LEU A 934 -23.56 -19.06 -35.81
N TYR A 935 -24.72 -19.22 -35.19
CA TYR A 935 -26.02 -18.86 -35.74
C TYR A 935 -26.59 -17.71 -34.91
N ASP A 936 -27.22 -16.73 -35.57
CA ASP A 936 -27.92 -15.64 -34.88
C ASP A 936 -29.18 -16.20 -34.19
N GLY A 937 -29.28 -16.03 -32.87
CA GLY A 937 -30.41 -16.51 -32.06
C GLY A 937 -31.77 -15.97 -32.50
N ARG A 938 -31.81 -14.77 -33.11
CA ARG A 938 -33.06 -14.10 -33.49
C ARG A 938 -33.59 -14.54 -34.84
N THR A 939 -32.69 -14.80 -35.80
CA THR A 939 -33.05 -15.13 -37.18
C THR A 939 -32.89 -16.63 -37.48
N GLY A 940 -32.01 -17.31 -36.75
CA GLY A 940 -31.58 -18.69 -37.01
C GLY A 940 -30.59 -18.82 -38.17
N GLU A 941 -30.19 -17.72 -38.81
CA GLU A 941 -29.25 -17.74 -39.93
C GLU A 941 -27.79 -17.87 -39.44
N PRO A 942 -26.93 -18.62 -40.16
CA PRO A 942 -25.51 -18.68 -39.83
C PRO A 942 -24.84 -17.31 -40.06
N LEU A 943 -23.94 -16.93 -39.17
CA LEU A 943 -23.09 -15.76 -39.36
C LEU A 943 -22.18 -15.95 -40.58
N GLU A 944 -21.88 -14.85 -41.29
CA GLU A 944 -21.13 -14.88 -42.56
C GLU A 944 -19.74 -15.54 -42.44
N ASN A 945 -19.09 -15.38 -41.29
CA ASN A 945 -17.74 -15.90 -41.03
C ASN A 945 -17.70 -16.74 -39.76
N ALA A 946 -16.85 -17.76 -39.75
CA ALA A 946 -16.56 -18.51 -38.54
C ALA A 946 -15.93 -17.61 -37.46
N VAL A 947 -16.42 -17.75 -36.24
CA VAL A 947 -16.09 -16.91 -35.08
C VAL A 947 -15.19 -17.68 -34.13
N ALA A 948 -14.17 -17.01 -33.58
CA ALA A 948 -13.36 -17.59 -32.51
C ALA A 948 -14.21 -17.70 -31.23
N VAL A 949 -14.24 -18.90 -30.66
CA VAL A 949 -15.05 -19.24 -29.48
C VAL A 949 -14.15 -19.95 -28.47
N GLY A 950 -14.47 -19.84 -27.19
CA GLY A 950 -13.80 -20.63 -26.17
C GLY A 950 -14.13 -20.21 -24.75
N TYR A 951 -13.59 -20.94 -23.78
CA TYR A 951 -13.81 -20.66 -22.36
C TYR A 951 -12.64 -19.88 -21.76
N ALA A 952 -12.94 -18.77 -21.09
CA ALA A 952 -11.95 -18.03 -20.31
C ALA A 952 -12.55 -17.57 -18.98
N GLN A 953 -11.70 -17.33 -17.98
CA GLN A 953 -12.19 -16.90 -16.67
C GLN A 953 -12.53 -15.41 -16.68
N ILE A 954 -13.79 -15.09 -16.38
CA ILE A 954 -14.28 -13.73 -16.24
C ILE A 954 -14.46 -13.38 -14.76
N MET A 955 -13.93 -12.23 -14.38
CA MET A 955 -14.00 -11.65 -13.03
C MET A 955 -15.00 -10.50 -13.01
N LYS A 956 -15.84 -10.45 -11.97
CA LYS A 956 -16.62 -9.25 -11.62
C LYS A 956 -15.74 -8.33 -10.80
N LEU A 957 -15.58 -7.07 -11.21
CA LEU A 957 -14.71 -6.12 -10.51
C LEU A 957 -15.51 -5.32 -9.46
N HIS A 958 -14.81 -4.81 -8.44
CA HIS A 958 -15.35 -3.93 -7.39
C HIS A 958 -15.62 -2.50 -7.90
N HIS A 959 -16.34 -2.42 -9.02
CA HIS A 959 -16.74 -1.21 -9.73
C HIS A 959 -18.19 -1.39 -10.18
N LEU A 960 -19.07 -1.45 -9.19
CA LEU A 960 -20.49 -1.70 -9.38
C LEU A 960 -21.25 -0.42 -9.68
N VAL A 961 -22.24 -0.49 -10.56
CA VAL A 961 -23.06 0.67 -10.92
C VAL A 961 -23.80 1.23 -9.71
N LYS A 962 -24.31 0.37 -8.82
CA LYS A 962 -25.04 0.75 -7.61
C LYS A 962 -24.19 1.62 -6.67
N ASP A 963 -22.89 1.33 -6.58
CA ASP A 963 -21.97 2.10 -5.75
C ASP A 963 -21.57 3.43 -6.39
N LYS A 964 -21.57 3.51 -7.73
CA LYS A 964 -21.15 4.72 -8.47
C LYS A 964 -22.28 5.68 -8.83
N MET A 965 -23.51 5.18 -8.96
CA MET A 965 -24.66 6.03 -9.25
C MET A 965 -24.90 7.00 -8.09
N HIS A 966 -24.97 8.29 -8.42
CA HIS A 966 -25.20 9.37 -7.46
C HIS A 966 -26.00 10.48 -8.13
N ALA A 967 -27.02 10.97 -7.44
CA ALA A 967 -27.84 12.08 -7.88
C ALA A 967 -28.18 12.96 -6.67
N ARG A 968 -28.32 14.26 -6.92
CA ARG A 968 -28.67 15.26 -5.91
C ARG A 968 -29.61 16.28 -6.54
N SER A 969 -30.72 16.56 -5.86
CA SER A 969 -31.55 17.73 -6.12
C SER A 969 -31.11 18.87 -5.20
N THR A 970 -31.40 18.74 -3.90
CA THR A 970 -30.92 19.59 -2.80
C THR A 970 -30.20 18.73 -1.77
N GLY A 971 -29.49 19.35 -0.83
CA GLY A 971 -28.70 18.62 0.16
C GLY A 971 -27.96 19.54 1.11
N PRO A 972 -27.02 19.02 1.91
CA PRO A 972 -26.25 19.84 2.82
C PRO A 972 -25.28 20.77 2.06
N TYR A 973 -24.94 21.86 2.74
CA TYR A 973 -24.06 22.92 2.26
C TYR A 973 -22.93 23.17 3.27
N SER A 974 -21.79 23.63 2.77
CA SER A 974 -20.67 24.09 3.59
C SER A 974 -21.10 25.30 4.43
N LEU A 975 -20.76 25.30 5.71
CA LEU A 975 -21.05 26.44 6.59
C LEU A 975 -20.29 27.70 6.17
N VAL A 976 -19.07 27.53 5.66
CA VAL A 976 -18.17 28.65 5.31
C VAL A 976 -18.50 29.20 3.93
N THR A 977 -18.44 28.35 2.90
CA THR A 977 -18.56 28.80 1.50
C THR A 977 -20.00 28.79 1.00
N GLN A 978 -20.95 28.23 1.76
CA GLN A 978 -22.35 28.01 1.34
C GLN A 978 -22.52 27.16 0.07
N GLN A 979 -21.47 26.53 -0.43
CA GLN A 979 -21.52 25.63 -1.57
C GLN A 979 -22.05 24.25 -1.18
N PRO A 980 -22.67 23.49 -2.12
CA PRO A 980 -22.95 22.08 -1.95
C PRO A 980 -21.75 21.31 -1.39
N LEU A 981 -21.95 20.46 -0.37
CA LEU A 981 -20.89 19.55 0.08
C LEU A 981 -20.42 18.63 -1.07
N GLY A 982 -19.24 18.04 -0.92
CA GLY A 982 -18.68 17.10 -1.89
C GLY A 982 -18.89 15.63 -1.48
N GLY A 983 -19.03 14.74 -2.46
CA GLY A 983 -19.00 13.29 -2.23
C GLY A 983 -20.37 12.64 -1.93
N LYS A 984 -20.52 11.38 -2.39
CA LYS A 984 -21.78 10.62 -2.30
C LYS A 984 -22.26 10.40 -0.86
N SER A 985 -21.35 10.12 0.08
CA SER A 985 -21.68 9.87 1.49
C SER A 985 -22.32 11.07 2.20
N GLN A 986 -22.03 12.28 1.72
CA GLN A 986 -22.57 13.53 2.27
C GLN A 986 -23.75 14.07 1.44
N MET A 987 -24.29 13.29 0.50
CA MET A 987 -25.23 13.79 -0.52
C MET A 987 -24.69 15.04 -1.24
N GLY A 988 -23.41 15.00 -1.59
CA GLY A 988 -22.72 16.12 -2.20
C GLY A 988 -23.14 16.41 -3.64
N GLY A 989 -22.85 17.62 -4.12
CA GLY A 989 -23.04 18.01 -5.52
C GLY A 989 -21.92 17.51 -6.43
N GLN A 990 -22.14 17.57 -7.75
CA GLN A 990 -21.07 17.42 -8.72
C GLN A 990 -20.29 18.73 -8.82
N ARG A 991 -18.98 18.64 -9.06
CA ARG A 991 -18.14 19.81 -9.24
C ARG A 991 -18.21 20.26 -10.70
N LEU A 992 -18.69 21.49 -10.92
CA LEU A 992 -18.43 22.21 -12.17
C LEU A 992 -17.05 22.86 -12.04
N GLY A 993 -16.07 22.37 -12.80
CA GLY A 993 -14.71 22.87 -12.78
C GLY A 993 -14.46 23.99 -13.77
N GLU A 994 -13.22 24.46 -13.79
CA GLU A 994 -12.77 25.53 -14.69
C GLU A 994 -12.93 25.16 -16.17
N MET A 995 -12.58 23.92 -16.55
CA MET A 995 -12.71 23.46 -17.93
C MET A 995 -14.17 23.38 -18.39
N GLU A 996 -15.10 23.00 -17.51
CA GLU A 996 -16.53 23.01 -17.83
C GLU A 996 -17.08 24.43 -17.97
N VAL A 997 -16.55 25.39 -17.22
CA VAL A 997 -16.88 26.82 -17.39
C VAL A 997 -16.44 27.29 -18.78
N TRP A 998 -15.20 27.02 -19.19
CA TRP A 998 -14.71 27.38 -20.53
C TRP A 998 -15.56 26.78 -21.64
N ALA A 999 -16.05 25.54 -21.46
CA ALA A 999 -16.94 24.92 -22.43
C ALA A 999 -18.26 25.70 -22.59
N LEU A 1000 -18.87 26.13 -21.47
CA LEU A 1000 -20.09 26.94 -21.51
C LEU A 1000 -19.85 28.33 -22.10
N GLU A 1001 -18.71 28.96 -21.79
CA GLU A 1001 -18.31 30.23 -22.39
C GLU A 1001 -18.12 30.12 -23.90
N ALA A 1002 -17.44 29.07 -24.39
CA ALA A 1002 -17.22 28.82 -25.81
C ALA A 1002 -18.53 28.61 -26.58
N HIS A 1003 -19.56 28.05 -25.93
CA HIS A 1003 -20.91 27.92 -26.48
C HIS A 1003 -21.73 29.21 -26.40
N GLY A 1004 -21.25 30.27 -25.73
CA GLY A 1004 -22.01 31.48 -25.47
C GLY A 1004 -23.19 31.26 -24.51
N ALA A 1005 -23.14 30.20 -23.71
CA ALA A 1005 -24.22 29.77 -22.82
C ALA A 1005 -24.26 30.56 -21.49
N ALA A 1006 -24.28 31.90 -21.58
CA ALA A 1006 -24.12 32.81 -20.45
C ALA A 1006 -25.15 32.57 -19.32
N HIS A 1007 -26.43 32.36 -19.64
CA HIS A 1007 -27.46 32.12 -18.63
C HIS A 1007 -27.28 30.77 -17.90
N MET A 1008 -26.88 29.71 -18.62
CA MET A 1008 -26.62 28.41 -17.98
C MET A 1008 -25.39 28.50 -17.06
N LEU A 1009 -24.35 29.20 -17.50
CA LEU A 1009 -23.17 29.43 -16.69
C LEU A 1009 -23.50 30.22 -15.42
N GLN A 1010 -24.23 31.34 -15.57
CA GLN A 1010 -24.68 32.16 -14.45
C GLN A 1010 -25.50 31.33 -13.45
N GLU A 1011 -26.46 30.55 -13.94
CA GLU A 1011 -27.31 29.68 -13.11
C GLU A 1011 -26.48 28.66 -12.31
N MET A 1012 -25.52 28.00 -12.96
CA MET A 1012 -24.67 26.98 -12.33
C MET A 1012 -23.76 27.56 -11.25
N LEU A 1013 -23.23 28.77 -11.47
CA LEU A 1013 -22.33 29.45 -10.53
C LEU A 1013 -23.05 30.15 -9.38
N THR A 1014 -24.38 30.32 -9.44
CA THR A 1014 -25.16 31.10 -8.46
C THR A 1014 -26.25 30.25 -7.78
N ILE A 1015 -27.46 30.20 -8.36
CA ILE A 1015 -28.66 29.63 -7.74
C ILE A 1015 -28.59 28.11 -7.56
N LYS A 1016 -27.71 27.42 -8.30
CA LYS A 1016 -27.41 25.99 -8.12
C LYS A 1016 -26.25 25.73 -7.15
N SER A 1017 -25.59 26.78 -6.66
CA SER A 1017 -24.41 26.72 -5.81
C SER A 1017 -24.62 27.50 -4.50
N ASP A 1018 -24.09 28.72 -4.41
CA ASP A 1018 -23.87 29.49 -3.18
C ASP A 1018 -24.69 30.79 -3.09
N ASP A 1019 -25.61 31.04 -4.03
CA ASP A 1019 -26.65 32.05 -3.80
C ASP A 1019 -27.70 31.52 -2.81
N VAL A 1020 -27.49 31.84 -1.53
CA VAL A 1020 -28.29 31.32 -0.40
C VAL A 1020 -29.78 31.65 -0.52
N ARG A 1021 -30.11 32.87 -0.98
CA ARG A 1021 -31.50 33.31 -1.14
C ARG A 1021 -32.07 32.85 -2.48
N GLY A 1022 -31.27 32.97 -3.55
CA GLY A 1022 -31.66 32.59 -4.91
C GLY A 1022 -31.99 31.12 -5.02
N ARG A 1023 -31.22 30.21 -4.41
CA ARG A 1023 -31.49 28.77 -4.46
C ARG A 1023 -32.83 28.38 -3.83
N SER A 1024 -33.18 28.98 -2.69
CA SER A 1024 -34.45 28.71 -2.00
C SER A 1024 -35.64 29.22 -2.81
N LYS A 1025 -35.53 30.42 -3.39
CA LYS A 1025 -36.56 30.98 -4.27
C LYS A 1025 -36.68 30.23 -5.60
N ALA A 1026 -35.56 29.76 -6.15
CA ALA A 1026 -35.57 28.93 -7.35
C ALA A 1026 -36.29 27.61 -7.09
N PHE A 1027 -36.04 26.96 -5.94
CA PHE A 1027 -36.75 25.75 -5.54
C PHE A 1027 -38.26 26.00 -5.35
N GLU A 1028 -38.63 27.10 -4.67
CA GLU A 1028 -40.02 27.53 -4.53
C GLU A 1028 -40.68 27.80 -5.89
N ALA A 1029 -39.97 28.46 -6.81
CA ALA A 1029 -40.45 28.76 -8.14
C ALA A 1029 -40.74 27.49 -8.95
N ILE A 1030 -39.85 26.49 -8.88
CA ILE A 1030 -40.03 25.17 -9.49
C ILE A 1030 -41.29 24.48 -8.95
N ILE A 1031 -41.49 24.47 -7.63
CA ILE A 1031 -42.68 23.86 -7.02
C ILE A 1031 -43.97 24.56 -7.46
N LYS A 1032 -43.95 25.90 -7.53
CA LYS A 1032 -45.11 26.71 -7.92
C LYS A 1032 -45.34 26.76 -9.43
N GLY A 1033 -44.41 26.28 -10.25
CA GLY A 1033 -44.47 26.41 -11.70
C GLY A 1033 -44.37 27.85 -12.22
N ILE A 1034 -43.69 28.73 -11.47
CA ILE A 1034 -43.45 30.13 -11.87
C ILE A 1034 -42.01 30.31 -12.39
N PRO A 1035 -41.72 31.39 -13.14
CA PRO A 1035 -40.36 31.64 -13.63
C PRO A 1035 -39.33 31.72 -12.50
N ILE A 1036 -38.15 31.16 -12.76
CA ILE A 1036 -37.01 31.23 -11.83
C ILE A 1036 -36.57 32.70 -11.70
N PRO A 1037 -36.39 33.21 -10.47
CA PRO A 1037 -35.98 34.59 -10.24
C PRO A 1037 -34.53 34.83 -10.68
N GLU A 1038 -34.17 36.10 -10.85
CA GLU A 1038 -32.82 36.51 -11.19
C GLU A 1038 -31.80 36.11 -10.11
N ALA A 1039 -30.62 35.69 -10.56
CA ALA A 1039 -29.51 35.30 -9.70
C ALA A 1039 -28.89 36.51 -9.00
N ARG A 1040 -28.45 36.31 -7.76
CA ARG A 1040 -27.76 37.34 -6.95
C ARG A 1040 -26.28 37.08 -6.82
N LEU A 1041 -25.58 37.96 -6.10
CA LEU A 1041 -24.17 37.83 -5.80
C LEU A 1041 -23.86 36.52 -5.03
N PRO A 1042 -22.92 35.69 -5.53
CA PRO A 1042 -22.41 34.51 -4.85
C PRO A 1042 -21.85 34.81 -3.46
N GLU A 1043 -22.07 33.90 -2.49
CA GLU A 1043 -21.53 34.06 -1.15
C GLU A 1043 -19.99 33.95 -1.13
N ALA A 1044 -19.39 33.12 -2.00
CA ALA A 1044 -17.94 33.02 -2.12
C ALA A 1044 -17.28 34.36 -2.50
N PHE A 1045 -17.94 35.18 -3.32
CA PHE A 1045 -17.43 36.51 -3.67
C PHE A 1045 -17.49 37.46 -2.47
N LYS A 1046 -18.58 37.43 -1.69
CA LYS A 1046 -18.69 38.24 -0.46
C LYS A 1046 -17.62 37.84 0.56
N LEU A 1047 -17.33 36.55 0.67
CA LEU A 1047 -16.26 36.04 1.54
C LEU A 1047 -14.90 36.58 1.10
N LEU A 1048 -14.58 36.53 -0.20
CA LEU A 1048 -13.33 37.08 -0.74
C LEU A 1048 -13.14 38.56 -0.40
N VAL A 1049 -14.19 39.38 -0.55
CA VAL A 1049 -14.13 40.81 -0.20
C VAL A 1049 -13.81 40.99 1.29
N LYS A 1050 -14.43 40.20 2.17
CA LYS A 1050 -14.14 40.23 3.61
C LYS A 1050 -12.71 39.78 3.95
N GLU A 1051 -12.19 38.76 3.26
CA GLU A 1051 -10.81 38.29 3.44
C GLU A 1051 -9.79 39.34 3.00
N LEU A 1052 -10.03 40.03 1.88
CA LEU A 1052 -9.17 41.15 1.43
C LEU A 1052 -9.21 42.31 2.42
N ASN A 1053 -10.40 42.70 2.89
CA ASN A 1053 -10.55 43.75 3.91
C ASN A 1053 -9.83 43.38 5.22
N ALA A 1054 -9.87 42.11 5.63
CA ALA A 1054 -9.16 41.62 6.82
C ALA A 1054 -7.62 41.68 6.68
N LEU A 1055 -7.09 41.68 5.46
CA LEU A 1055 -5.67 41.90 5.17
C LEU A 1055 -5.27 43.39 5.14
N GLY A 1056 -6.21 44.31 5.40
CA GLY A 1056 -5.99 45.75 5.33
C GLY A 1056 -6.08 46.33 3.91
N LEU A 1057 -6.68 45.59 2.98
CA LEU A 1057 -6.99 46.09 1.63
C LEU A 1057 -8.46 46.50 1.58
N GLU A 1058 -8.75 47.81 1.55
CA GLU A 1058 -10.12 48.33 1.49
C GLU A 1058 -10.74 48.10 0.10
N VAL A 1059 -11.68 47.16 0.01
CA VAL A 1059 -12.42 46.79 -1.20
C VAL A 1059 -13.89 47.17 -1.03
N GLU A 1060 -14.35 48.11 -1.85
CA GLU A 1060 -15.71 48.64 -1.83
C GLU A 1060 -16.41 48.44 -3.19
N ALA A 1061 -17.74 48.24 -3.18
CA ALA A 1061 -18.52 48.21 -4.41
C ALA A 1061 -19.05 49.61 -4.72
N ILE A 1062 -18.89 50.07 -5.97
CA ILE A 1062 -19.32 51.39 -6.40
C ILE A 1062 -20.48 51.26 -7.39
N ARG A 1063 -21.60 51.91 -7.11
CA ARG A 1063 -22.72 52.07 -8.04
C ARG A 1063 -22.60 53.41 -8.76
N ASN A 1064 -22.56 53.37 -10.08
CA ASN A 1064 -22.69 54.58 -10.89
C ASN A 1064 -24.18 54.89 -11.07
N ARG A 1065 -24.61 56.09 -10.68
CA ARG A 1065 -25.96 56.60 -10.92
C ARG A 1065 -26.05 57.26 -12.29
N ASP A 1066 -27.25 57.31 -12.87
CA ASP A 1066 -27.50 57.89 -14.20
C ASP A 1066 -27.17 59.40 -14.28
N ASP A 1067 -27.07 60.07 -13.12
CA ASP A 1067 -26.66 61.48 -12.98
C ASP A 1067 -25.13 61.67 -12.93
N GLY A 1068 -24.35 60.59 -13.06
CA GLY A 1068 -22.88 60.61 -13.04
C GLY A 1068 -22.26 60.59 -11.65
N THR A 1069 -23.05 60.48 -10.58
CA THR A 1069 -22.54 60.37 -9.21
C THR A 1069 -22.20 58.91 -8.84
N GLN A 1070 -21.20 58.73 -7.96
CA GLN A 1070 -20.77 57.44 -7.45
C GLN A 1070 -21.27 57.25 -6.03
N GLU A 1071 -21.92 56.11 -5.78
CA GLU A 1071 -22.38 55.70 -4.46
C GLU A 1071 -21.60 54.47 -4.02
N VAL A 1072 -20.93 54.58 -2.87
CA VAL A 1072 -20.28 53.44 -2.22
C VAL A 1072 -21.36 52.58 -1.58
N ILE A 1073 -21.45 51.33 -2.02
CA ILE A 1073 -22.32 50.33 -1.42
C ILE A 1073 -21.53 49.62 -0.33
N ASP A 1074 -22.01 49.77 0.90
CA ASP A 1074 -21.47 49.05 2.04
C ASP A 1074 -21.62 47.53 1.82
N THR A 1075 -20.58 46.77 2.13
CA THR A 1075 -20.58 45.30 2.05
C THR A 1075 -21.74 44.63 2.80
N SER A 1076 -22.33 45.29 3.81
CA SER A 1076 -23.54 44.86 4.52
C SER A 1076 -24.82 44.91 3.67
N GLN A 1077 -24.80 45.64 2.56
CA GLN A 1077 -25.92 45.78 1.62
C GLN A 1077 -25.81 44.86 0.40
N PHE A 1078 -24.79 44.00 0.32
CA PHE A 1078 -24.60 43.08 -0.81
C PHE A 1078 -25.71 42.04 -0.97
N ASP A 1079 -26.57 41.85 0.04
CA ASP A 1079 -27.77 40.99 -0.04
C ASP A 1079 -28.96 41.65 -0.77
N GLU A 1080 -28.88 42.96 -1.00
CA GLU A 1080 -29.89 43.78 -1.68
C GLU A 1080 -29.55 44.03 -3.16
N LEU A 1081 -28.30 43.75 -3.54
CA LEU A 1081 -27.80 43.61 -4.92
C LEU A 1081 -28.11 42.21 -5.47
#